data_AF-A0A7J8D773-F1
#
_entry.id   AF-A0A7J8D773-F1
#
_cell.length_a   1.000
_cell.length_b   1.000
_cell.length_c   1.000
_cell.angle_alpha   90.00
_cell.angle_beta   90.00
_cell.angle_gamma   90.00
#
_symmetry.space_group_name_H-M   'P 1'
#
loop_
_entity.id
_entity.type
_entity.pdbx_description
1 polymer ?
#
loop_
_entity_poly.entity_id
_entity_poly.type
_entity_poly.pdbx_seq_one_letter_code
_entity_poly.pdbx_strand_id
1 'polypeptide(L)'
;MAEVGLRGWLLWALLLQGAWGELYTPTHQLGYCAFYDECGRNPELSGSLASLANVPCLSNTPARLVTGDHLALLQRVCPRLYTGPTATYACCSPKQLVSLEASLAVSQALLTRCPACSDNFVSLHCHNTCSPNQSLFVNVTRVAGRGDGQPPAVLAYEAFYQRSFAEQTYGSCSRVRVPAAATLAVGAMCGVYGSTLCNAQRWLDYQGDTGNGLAPLEITFHLWEPVQAPGSVLQPLGGDVAACNESQGEGAAACSCQDCAASCPALTRPQALDTTFHLGRMAGGPALVIILCSVLAALTAFLAWPRLAPRRGGRRTPDPEAGASLSNRLSLYIHTLLSRCFQGWGTWVASWPATVLVVSISVVVVSAGGLAFLELTTDPVELWSAAQSRARREKAFHDQHFGPFFRTNQVILTAPHRPSYRYDSLLLGPKNFSGVLAPDLLLELLSLQERLRRLQVWSPEEQRNVTLRDVCYAPLNPHGPGLSDCCVNSLLQYFQSNRTRLLLTATQTLAGQTALVDWRDHFLYCANAPLTFKDGTALALSCMADYGAPVFPFLAVGGYRGKDYSEAEALIMTFSLNNYPPGDPRLAQAKLWEGGFLEEMRAFQRRTAGTFQVTFMAERSLEDEINRTTAEDLPIFAVSYLVIFLYMSLALGSYASWRRLPVDAKATLGLGGVVVVLGAVTAAMGLFSYLGVPSSLVVLQVVPFLVLAVGADNIFILVLEYQAP
;
A
#
# COMPACT_ATOMS: atom_id res chain seq x y z
N MET A 1 -36.99 -47.24 61.74
CA MET A 1 -36.28 -48.36 61.09
C MET A 1 -36.60 -48.30 59.62
N ALA A 2 -35.71 -47.72 58.82
CA ALA A 2 -35.75 -47.80 57.36
C ALA A 2 -34.35 -48.25 56.95
N GLU A 3 -34.27 -49.45 56.36
CA GLU A 3 -33.02 -50.10 55.97
C GLU A 3 -32.30 -49.26 54.90
N VAL A 4 -31.15 -48.73 55.26
CA VAL A 4 -30.19 -48.15 54.33
C VAL A 4 -29.56 -49.32 53.56
N GLY A 5 -30.00 -49.52 52.33
CA GLY A 5 -29.54 -50.61 51.48
C GLY A 5 -28.04 -50.52 51.15
N LEU A 6 -27.39 -51.69 51.14
CA LEU A 6 -25.98 -51.94 50.81
C LEU A 6 -25.47 -51.22 49.53
N ARG A 7 -26.38 -50.90 48.59
CA ARG A 7 -26.11 -50.15 47.36
C ARG A 7 -25.74 -48.67 47.60
N GLY A 8 -26.27 -48.04 48.65
CA GLY A 8 -25.96 -46.66 48.99
C GLY A 8 -24.53 -46.49 49.52
N TRP A 9 -24.04 -47.47 50.28
CA TRP A 9 -22.66 -47.51 50.77
C TRP A 9 -21.65 -47.80 49.66
N LEU A 10 -21.99 -48.64 48.66
CA LEU A 10 -21.13 -48.89 47.50
C LEU A 10 -21.04 -47.68 46.56
N LEU A 11 -22.13 -46.93 46.36
CA LEU A 11 -22.12 -45.69 45.57
C LEU A 11 -21.34 -44.57 46.29
N TRP A 12 -21.45 -44.48 47.62
CA TRP A 12 -20.62 -43.55 48.41
C TRP A 12 -19.16 -43.99 48.45
N ALA A 13 -18.86 -45.28 48.52
CA ALA A 13 -17.48 -45.80 48.47
C ALA A 13 -16.85 -45.62 47.07
N LEU A 14 -17.61 -45.77 45.99
CA LEU A 14 -17.15 -45.50 44.61
C LEU A 14 -17.00 -43.98 44.34
N LEU A 15 -17.86 -43.13 44.91
CA LEU A 15 -17.69 -41.66 44.87
C LEU A 15 -16.51 -41.19 45.74
N LEU A 16 -16.24 -41.85 46.87
CA LEU A 16 -15.08 -41.58 47.73
C LEU A 16 -13.78 -42.14 47.14
N GLN A 17 -13.82 -43.23 46.36
CA GLN A 17 -12.65 -43.76 45.65
C GLN A 17 -12.30 -42.99 44.35
N GLY A 18 -13.24 -42.19 43.81
CA GLY A 18 -12.98 -41.34 42.64
C GLY A 18 -12.29 -39.99 42.94
N ALA A 19 -12.15 -39.62 44.23
CA ALA A 19 -11.66 -38.30 44.65
C ALA A 19 -10.23 -38.29 45.21
N TRP A 20 -9.47 -39.38 45.06
CA TRP A 20 -8.05 -39.45 45.42
C TRP A 20 -7.21 -39.53 44.14
N GLY A 21 -7.26 -38.49 43.31
CA GLY A 21 -6.22 -38.28 42.31
C GLY A 21 -4.93 -37.93 43.04
N GLU A 22 -3.86 -38.71 42.84
CA GLU A 22 -2.54 -38.33 43.33
C GLU A 22 -2.16 -36.97 42.74
N LEU A 23 -1.95 -35.98 43.60
CA LEU A 23 -1.39 -34.69 43.21
C LEU A 23 0.03 -34.93 42.69
N TYR A 24 0.30 -34.61 41.42
CA TYR A 24 1.63 -34.77 40.81
C TYR A 24 2.70 -33.94 41.54
N THR A 25 2.29 -32.77 42.08
CA THR A 25 3.12 -31.93 42.95
C THR A 25 2.48 -31.76 44.33
N PRO A 26 2.75 -32.65 45.30
CA PRO A 26 2.12 -32.55 46.62
C PRO A 26 2.73 -31.45 47.51
N THR A 27 4.01 -31.12 47.31
CA THR A 27 4.73 -30.09 48.07
C THR A 27 4.87 -28.80 47.27
N HIS A 28 4.34 -27.70 47.83
CA HIS A 28 4.45 -26.34 47.31
C HIS A 28 5.04 -25.45 48.42
N GLN A 29 6.37 -25.43 48.55
CA GLN A 29 7.10 -24.73 49.63
C GLN A 29 8.30 -23.96 49.05
N LEU A 30 8.82 -23.00 49.83
CA LEU A 30 10.05 -22.29 49.47
C LEU A 30 11.20 -23.28 49.27
N GLY A 31 11.99 -23.09 48.20
CA GLY A 31 13.14 -23.92 47.88
C GLY A 31 12.82 -25.28 47.25
N TYR A 32 11.59 -25.52 46.78
CA TYR A 32 11.19 -26.75 46.09
C TYR A 32 10.86 -26.53 44.61
N CYS A 33 11.22 -27.51 43.78
CA CYS A 33 10.97 -27.59 42.35
C CYS A 33 9.72 -28.42 42.05
N ALA A 34 9.06 -28.18 40.92
CA ALA A 34 8.00 -29.04 40.39
C ALA A 34 8.56 -30.09 39.41
N PHE A 35 9.59 -29.71 38.65
CA PHE A 35 10.26 -30.57 37.68
C PHE A 35 11.76 -30.27 37.60
N TYR A 36 12.55 -31.23 37.10
CA TYR A 36 14.00 -31.11 36.94
C TYR A 36 14.52 -32.01 35.82
N ASP A 37 15.46 -31.50 35.01
CA ASP A 37 16.05 -32.16 33.84
C ASP A 37 15.06 -32.41 32.68
N GLU A 38 15.59 -32.84 31.52
CA GLU A 38 14.80 -33.08 30.30
C GLU A 38 14.40 -34.55 30.12
N CYS A 39 13.13 -34.76 29.76
CA CYS A 39 12.50 -36.05 29.53
C CYS A 39 12.28 -36.39 28.04
N GLY A 40 12.97 -35.71 27.13
CA GLY A 40 12.85 -35.95 25.68
C GLY A 40 11.66 -35.22 25.05
N ARG A 41 11.24 -35.67 23.86
CA ARG A 41 10.22 -34.98 23.06
C ARG A 41 8.81 -35.18 23.63
N ASN A 42 7.96 -34.18 23.44
CA ASN A 42 6.53 -34.29 23.72
C ASN A 42 5.88 -35.31 22.77
N PRO A 43 5.29 -36.41 23.26
CA PRO A 43 4.63 -37.41 22.42
C PRO A 43 3.30 -36.94 21.82
N GLU A 44 2.66 -35.90 22.37
CA GLU A 44 1.39 -35.35 21.87
C GLU A 44 1.58 -34.46 20.64
N LEU A 45 2.79 -33.96 20.38
CA LEU A 45 3.10 -33.02 19.31
C LEU A 45 3.81 -33.71 18.15
N SER A 46 3.15 -33.76 16.99
CA SER A 46 3.75 -34.20 15.72
C SER A 46 3.69 -33.08 14.69
N GLY A 47 4.85 -32.58 14.24
CA GLY A 47 4.96 -31.52 13.22
C GLY A 47 5.02 -30.08 13.76
N SER A 48 6.16 -29.71 14.34
CA SER A 48 6.47 -28.31 14.69
C SER A 48 7.12 -27.55 13.53
N LEU A 49 6.96 -26.22 13.53
CA LEU A 49 7.66 -25.29 12.64
C LEU A 49 9.18 -25.27 12.87
N ALA A 50 9.64 -25.63 14.08
CA ALA A 50 11.04 -25.58 14.49
C ALA A 50 11.42 -26.78 15.39
N SER A 51 12.69 -26.90 15.76
CA SER A 51 13.09 -27.87 16.79
C SER A 51 12.54 -27.44 18.15
N LEU A 52 11.44 -28.06 18.60
CA LEU A 52 10.89 -27.82 19.93
C LEU A 52 11.86 -28.29 21.01
N ALA A 53 11.88 -27.55 22.12
CA ALA A 53 12.54 -27.95 23.34
C ALA A 53 11.98 -29.28 23.86
N ASN A 54 12.84 -30.10 24.47
CA ASN A 54 12.38 -31.28 25.19
C ASN A 54 11.55 -30.90 26.41
N VAL A 55 10.55 -31.72 26.75
CA VAL A 55 9.71 -31.50 27.92
C VAL A 55 10.44 -31.89 29.21
N PRO A 56 10.17 -31.23 30.35
CA PRO A 56 10.88 -31.53 31.59
C PRO A 56 10.38 -32.81 32.27
N CYS A 57 11.20 -33.40 33.14
CA CYS A 57 10.81 -34.55 33.96
C CYS A 57 10.16 -34.11 35.27
N LEU A 58 9.02 -34.71 35.64
CA LEU A 58 8.37 -34.47 36.93
C LEU A 58 9.34 -34.80 38.08
N SER A 59 9.55 -33.84 38.98
CA SER A 59 10.48 -33.99 40.10
C SER A 59 10.14 -32.98 41.20
N ASN A 60 9.31 -33.38 42.16
CA ASN A 60 9.00 -32.53 43.31
C ASN A 60 10.08 -32.66 44.40
N THR A 61 11.24 -32.04 44.15
CA THR A 61 12.45 -32.14 45.00
C THR A 61 13.02 -30.76 45.37
N PRO A 62 13.86 -30.66 46.43
CA PRO A 62 14.52 -29.42 46.78
C PRO A 62 15.39 -28.87 45.64
N ALA A 63 15.47 -27.54 45.53
CA ALA A 63 16.32 -26.85 44.58
C ALA A 63 17.79 -27.22 44.75
N ARG A 64 18.53 -27.29 43.65
CA ARG A 64 19.92 -27.74 43.64
C ARG A 64 20.87 -26.55 43.65
N LEU A 65 21.98 -26.69 44.40
CA LEU A 65 23.05 -25.71 44.39
C LEU A 65 23.74 -25.71 43.02
N VAL A 66 23.81 -24.53 42.38
CA VAL A 66 24.39 -24.36 41.05
C VAL A 66 25.82 -23.84 41.18
N THR A 67 26.79 -24.54 40.59
CA THR A 67 28.23 -24.20 40.66
C THR A 67 28.94 -24.41 39.31
N GLY A 68 30.15 -23.84 39.17
CA GLY A 68 31.00 -24.03 37.98
C GLY A 68 30.36 -23.53 36.68
N ASP A 69 30.51 -24.31 35.60
CA ASP A 69 29.97 -23.96 34.27
C ASP A 69 28.45 -23.81 34.26
N HIS A 70 27.74 -24.54 35.12
CA HIS A 70 26.29 -24.41 35.25
C HIS A 70 25.91 -23.02 35.80
N LEU A 71 26.69 -22.48 36.74
CA LEU A 71 26.46 -21.14 37.28
C LEU A 71 26.74 -20.06 36.24
N ALA A 72 27.83 -20.21 35.46
CA ALA A 72 28.15 -19.30 34.38
C ALA A 72 27.05 -19.28 33.30
N LEU A 73 26.52 -20.45 32.95
CA LEU A 73 25.41 -20.57 32.01
C LEU A 73 24.11 -19.93 32.55
N LEU A 74 23.77 -20.20 33.81
CA LEU A 74 22.59 -19.61 34.46
C LEU A 74 22.71 -18.08 34.52
N GLN A 75 23.88 -17.53 34.86
CA GLN A 75 24.12 -16.10 34.91
C GLN A 75 23.98 -15.44 33.53
N ARG A 76 24.39 -16.12 32.45
CA ARG A 76 24.24 -15.63 31.07
C ARG A 76 22.80 -15.65 30.60
N VAL A 77 22.09 -16.76 30.80
CA VAL A 77 20.75 -16.97 30.23
C VAL A 77 19.66 -16.35 31.11
N CYS A 78 19.80 -16.45 32.44
CA CYS A 78 18.82 -16.03 33.42
C CYS A 78 19.46 -15.15 34.51
N PRO A 79 19.97 -13.95 34.18
CA PRO A 79 20.76 -13.12 35.09
C PRO A 79 20.04 -12.75 36.39
N ARG A 80 18.70 -12.59 36.35
CA ARG A 80 17.88 -12.25 37.54
C ARG A 80 17.76 -13.37 38.57
N LEU A 81 18.17 -14.60 38.25
CA LEU A 81 18.20 -15.73 39.19
C LEU A 81 19.55 -15.87 39.92
N TYR A 82 20.57 -15.10 39.55
CA TYR A 82 21.87 -15.14 40.20
C TYR A 82 21.84 -14.39 41.54
N THR A 83 22.14 -15.10 42.63
CA THR A 83 22.16 -14.53 44.00
C THR A 83 23.56 -14.53 44.62
N GLY A 84 24.59 -14.90 43.85
CA GLY A 84 25.98 -14.94 44.29
C GLY A 84 26.67 -16.29 44.03
N PRO A 85 28.00 -16.37 44.17
CA PRO A 85 28.79 -17.53 43.73
C PRO A 85 28.53 -18.82 44.53
N THR A 86 28.12 -18.71 45.79
CA THR A 86 27.93 -19.85 46.70
C THR A 86 26.50 -20.01 47.21
N ALA A 87 25.59 -19.11 46.80
CA ALA A 87 24.22 -19.03 47.30
C ALA A 87 23.14 -19.23 46.22
N THR A 88 23.55 -19.51 44.99
CA THR A 88 22.62 -19.65 43.85
C THR A 88 22.07 -21.07 43.78
N TYR A 89 20.77 -21.21 43.99
CA TYR A 89 20.01 -22.45 43.81
C TYR A 89 19.09 -22.33 42.59
N ALA A 90 18.89 -23.42 41.86
CA ALA A 90 17.97 -23.45 40.72
C ALA A 90 17.30 -24.83 40.54
N CYS A 91 16.19 -24.83 39.81
CA CYS A 91 15.38 -26.01 39.51
C CYS A 91 15.60 -26.58 38.10
N CYS A 92 16.70 -26.23 37.44
CA CYS A 92 16.97 -26.68 36.07
C CYS A 92 18.35 -27.31 35.89
N SER A 93 18.51 -28.08 34.82
CA SER A 93 19.78 -28.66 34.38
C SER A 93 20.44 -27.79 33.28
N PRO A 94 21.75 -27.95 33.03
CA PRO A 94 22.42 -27.25 31.92
C PRO A 94 21.79 -27.51 30.55
N LYS A 95 21.22 -28.71 30.33
CA LYS A 95 20.52 -29.04 29.08
C LYS A 95 19.27 -28.18 28.90
N GLN A 96 18.47 -28.06 29.96
CA GLN A 96 17.28 -27.20 29.96
C GLN A 96 17.63 -25.74 29.68
N LEU A 97 18.74 -25.23 30.22
CA LEU A 97 19.20 -23.86 29.94
C LEU A 97 19.58 -23.65 28.47
N VAL A 98 20.30 -24.59 27.85
CA VAL A 98 20.66 -24.52 26.42
C VAL A 98 19.42 -24.61 25.54
N SER A 99 18.49 -25.51 25.88
CA SER A 99 17.21 -25.68 25.19
C SER A 99 16.32 -24.43 25.32
N LEU A 100 16.31 -23.82 26.50
CA LEU A 100 15.61 -22.56 26.77
C LEU A 100 16.20 -21.41 25.94
N GLU A 101 17.53 -21.24 25.94
CA GLU A 101 18.24 -20.23 25.15
C GLU A 101 17.92 -20.36 23.65
N ALA A 102 17.95 -21.59 23.11
CA ALA A 102 17.57 -21.87 21.73
C ALA A 102 16.10 -21.55 21.44
N SER A 103 15.18 -21.89 22.35
CA SER A 103 13.74 -21.63 22.17
C SER A 103 13.38 -20.14 22.17
N LEU A 104 14.09 -19.33 22.97
CA LEU A 104 13.84 -17.89 23.10
C LEU A 104 14.49 -17.06 21.99
N ALA A 105 15.40 -17.63 21.20
CA ALA A 105 16.18 -16.90 20.21
C ALA A 105 15.32 -16.09 19.20
N VAL A 106 14.22 -16.67 18.71
CA VAL A 106 13.32 -15.99 17.75
C VAL A 106 12.60 -14.81 18.40
N SER A 107 12.05 -15.00 19.61
CA SER A 107 11.36 -13.94 20.35
C SER A 107 12.32 -12.84 20.79
N GLN A 108 13.54 -13.19 21.22
CA GLN A 108 14.58 -12.20 21.52
C GLN A 108 14.94 -11.39 20.28
N ALA A 109 15.16 -12.03 19.12
CA ALA A 109 15.45 -11.32 17.88
C ALA A 109 14.36 -10.28 17.55
N LEU A 110 13.10 -10.58 17.84
CA LEU A 110 11.96 -9.66 17.66
C LEU A 110 11.91 -8.53 18.69
N LEU A 111 12.29 -8.79 19.94
CA LEU A 111 12.15 -7.87 21.08
C LEU A 111 13.42 -7.06 21.41
N THR A 112 14.57 -7.41 20.82
CA THR A 112 15.89 -6.78 21.09
C THR A 112 15.94 -5.26 20.94
N ARG A 113 15.02 -4.66 20.17
CA ARG A 113 14.90 -3.20 20.05
C ARG A 113 14.60 -2.49 21.37
N CYS A 114 14.01 -3.20 22.34
CA CYS A 114 13.81 -2.72 23.70
C CYS A 114 14.38 -3.75 24.69
N PRO A 115 15.62 -3.57 25.17
CA PRO A 115 16.27 -4.51 26.09
C PRO A 115 15.43 -4.81 27.34
N ALA A 116 14.83 -3.79 27.97
CA ALA A 116 13.96 -3.97 29.14
C ALA A 116 12.80 -4.95 28.87
N CYS A 117 12.16 -4.86 27.69
CA CYS A 117 11.12 -5.80 27.28
C CYS A 117 11.69 -7.22 27.07
N SER A 118 12.79 -7.32 26.32
CA SER A 118 13.45 -8.61 26.07
C SER A 118 13.84 -9.30 27.38
N ASP A 119 14.41 -8.56 28.32
CA ASP A 119 14.85 -9.07 29.62
C ASP A 119 13.67 -9.49 30.50
N ASN A 120 12.58 -8.73 30.52
CA ASN A 120 11.37 -9.11 31.25
C ASN A 120 10.74 -10.39 30.67
N PHE A 121 10.72 -10.51 29.34
CA PHE A 121 10.23 -11.70 28.65
C PHE A 121 11.08 -12.94 28.95
N VAL A 122 12.41 -12.81 28.87
CA VAL A 122 13.35 -13.88 29.24
C VAL A 122 13.21 -14.23 30.72
N SER A 123 13.09 -13.23 31.61
CA SER A 123 12.90 -13.44 33.04
C SER A 123 11.66 -14.27 33.34
N LEU A 124 10.55 -14.04 32.65
CA LEU A 124 9.31 -14.80 32.83
C LEU A 124 9.53 -16.29 32.53
N HIS A 125 10.14 -16.60 31.38
CA HIS A 125 10.45 -17.98 31.01
C HIS A 125 11.51 -18.62 31.92
N CYS A 126 12.53 -17.87 32.31
CA CYS A 126 13.54 -18.30 33.27
C CYS A 126 12.94 -18.65 34.65
N HIS A 127 11.99 -17.87 35.14
CA HIS A 127 11.31 -18.19 36.40
C HIS A 127 10.54 -19.50 36.28
N ASN A 128 9.78 -19.70 35.20
CA ASN A 128 9.04 -20.95 34.98
C ASN A 128 9.95 -22.17 34.93
N THR A 129 11.13 -22.06 34.31
CA THR A 129 12.02 -23.20 34.09
C THR A 129 12.98 -23.44 35.25
N CYS A 130 13.57 -22.39 35.83
CA CYS A 130 14.75 -22.48 36.68
C CYS A 130 14.60 -21.90 38.09
N SER A 131 13.50 -21.20 38.42
CA SER A 131 13.34 -20.56 39.74
C SER A 131 13.53 -21.57 40.88
N PRO A 132 14.33 -21.28 41.93
CA PRO A 132 14.48 -22.16 43.10
C PRO A 132 13.18 -22.34 43.89
N ASN A 133 12.20 -21.47 43.67
CA ASN A 133 10.89 -21.49 44.31
C ASN A 133 9.78 -21.89 43.33
N GLN A 134 10.11 -22.65 42.28
CA GLN A 134 9.20 -23.01 41.19
C GLN A 134 7.88 -23.63 41.70
N SER A 135 7.93 -24.49 42.71
CA SER A 135 6.73 -25.13 43.26
C SER A 135 5.73 -24.12 43.86
N LEU A 136 6.11 -22.90 44.23
CA LEU A 136 5.15 -21.95 44.79
C LEU A 136 4.10 -21.48 43.78
N PHE A 137 4.44 -21.41 42.50
CA PHE A 137 3.60 -20.83 41.45
C PHE A 137 3.39 -21.73 40.24
N VAL A 138 3.96 -22.94 40.23
CA VAL A 138 3.75 -23.96 39.19
C VAL A 138 3.07 -25.17 39.79
N ASN A 139 1.98 -25.61 39.16
CA ASN A 139 1.24 -26.83 39.51
C ASN A 139 1.16 -27.77 38.31
N VAL A 140 1.70 -28.98 38.42
CA VAL A 140 1.71 -29.93 37.31
C VAL A 140 0.37 -30.64 37.22
N THR A 141 -0.26 -30.61 36.04
CA THR A 141 -1.61 -31.14 35.84
C THR A 141 -1.64 -32.36 34.92
N ARG A 142 -0.67 -32.51 34.00
CA ARG A 142 -0.62 -33.64 33.06
C ARG A 142 0.80 -34.14 32.84
N VAL A 143 0.96 -35.46 32.86
CA VAL A 143 2.24 -36.14 32.61
C VAL A 143 2.08 -37.38 31.72
N ALA A 144 3.16 -37.81 31.08
CA ALA A 144 3.25 -39.08 30.34
C ALA A 144 4.34 -40.00 30.91
N GLY A 145 4.00 -41.27 31.13
CA GLY A 145 4.95 -42.29 31.59
C GLY A 145 5.98 -42.65 30.50
N ARG A 146 7.24 -42.88 30.90
CA ARG A 146 8.37 -43.19 29.99
C ARG A 146 8.95 -44.60 30.12
N GLY A 147 8.30 -45.47 30.90
CA GLY A 147 8.76 -46.83 31.21
C GLY A 147 9.08 -47.01 32.70
N ASP A 148 9.23 -48.26 33.13
CA ASP A 148 9.45 -48.59 34.55
C ASP A 148 10.73 -47.94 35.09
N GLY A 149 10.60 -47.19 36.18
CA GLY A 149 11.72 -46.56 36.89
C GLY A 149 12.21 -45.22 36.34
N GLN A 150 11.63 -44.68 35.26
CA GLN A 150 11.94 -43.34 34.75
C GLN A 150 10.92 -42.30 35.24
N PRO A 151 11.35 -41.06 35.56
CA PRO A 151 10.41 -40.01 35.93
C PRO A 151 9.49 -39.68 34.73
N PRO A 152 8.20 -39.43 34.97
CA PRO A 152 7.27 -39.13 33.89
C PRO A 152 7.57 -37.74 33.28
N ALA A 153 7.31 -37.60 31.98
CA ALA A 153 7.44 -36.35 31.25
C ALA A 153 6.27 -35.42 31.56
N VAL A 154 6.53 -34.15 31.84
CA VAL A 154 5.47 -33.14 32.06
C VAL A 154 4.92 -32.67 30.71
N LEU A 155 3.60 -32.80 30.52
CA LEU A 155 2.91 -32.43 29.28
C LEU A 155 2.07 -31.16 29.42
N ALA A 156 1.58 -30.87 30.62
CA ALA A 156 0.89 -29.62 30.92
C ALA A 156 1.07 -29.21 32.38
N TYR A 157 1.11 -27.90 32.62
CA TYR A 157 1.09 -27.34 33.96
C TYR A 157 0.36 -26.00 33.99
N GLU A 158 -0.08 -25.60 35.18
CA GLU A 158 -0.67 -24.31 35.46
C GLU A 158 0.36 -23.40 36.13
N ALA A 159 0.43 -22.14 35.71
CA ALA A 159 1.31 -21.12 36.27
C ALA A 159 0.49 -19.95 36.84
N PHE A 160 0.81 -19.54 38.07
CA PHE A 160 0.06 -18.51 38.80
C PHE A 160 0.88 -17.24 38.97
N TYR A 161 0.40 -16.13 38.42
CA TYR A 161 1.09 -14.84 38.46
C TYR A 161 0.23 -13.74 39.08
N GLN A 162 0.88 -12.73 39.64
CA GLN A 162 0.19 -11.51 40.00
C GLN A 162 -0.21 -10.75 38.72
N ARG A 163 -1.46 -10.24 38.68
CA ARG A 163 -1.93 -9.48 37.50
C ARG A 163 -1.04 -8.27 37.19
N SER A 164 -0.62 -7.52 38.21
CA SER A 164 0.28 -6.36 38.06
C SER A 164 1.61 -6.74 37.40
N PHE A 165 2.21 -7.87 37.81
CA PHE A 165 3.46 -8.37 37.25
C PHE A 165 3.32 -8.69 35.75
N ALA A 166 2.25 -9.40 35.37
CA ALA A 166 1.99 -9.73 33.97
C ALA A 166 1.67 -8.50 33.12
N GLU A 167 0.86 -7.56 33.64
CA GLU A 167 0.49 -6.33 32.94
C GLU A 167 1.67 -5.38 32.74
N GLN A 168 2.57 -5.25 33.72
CA GLN A 168 3.79 -4.45 33.58
C GLN A 168 4.75 -5.09 32.58
N THR A 169 4.92 -6.41 32.64
CA THR A 169 5.74 -7.17 31.68
C THR A 169 5.23 -6.97 30.25
N TYR A 170 3.92 -7.20 30.03
CA TYR A 170 3.26 -6.92 28.75
C TYR A 170 3.40 -5.45 28.33
N GLY A 171 3.18 -4.52 29.26
CA GLY A 171 3.27 -3.08 29.03
C GLY A 171 4.63 -2.65 28.50
N SER A 172 5.71 -3.21 29.05
CA SER A 172 7.09 -2.96 28.60
C SER A 172 7.34 -3.37 27.13
N CYS A 173 6.58 -4.34 26.62
CA CYS A 173 6.71 -4.91 25.27
C CYS A 173 5.64 -4.42 24.26
N SER A 174 4.53 -3.88 24.75
CA SER A 174 3.30 -3.60 23.98
C SER A 174 3.48 -2.70 22.75
N ARG A 175 4.55 -1.90 22.71
CA ARG A 175 4.84 -0.92 21.64
C ARG A 175 6.10 -1.22 20.83
N VAL A 176 6.78 -2.32 21.10
CA VAL A 176 7.99 -2.71 20.34
C VAL A 176 7.61 -2.95 18.89
N ARG A 177 8.33 -2.33 17.96
CA ARG A 177 8.02 -2.36 16.52
C ARG A 177 8.86 -3.39 15.78
N VAL A 178 8.32 -3.86 14.66
CA VAL A 178 9.05 -4.63 13.64
C VAL A 178 9.18 -3.74 12.41
N PRO A 179 10.30 -3.01 12.22
CA PRO A 179 10.42 -2.00 11.17
C PRO A 179 10.16 -2.56 9.76
N ALA A 180 10.67 -3.76 9.48
CA ALA A 180 10.52 -4.42 8.18
C ALA A 180 9.06 -4.72 7.80
N ALA A 181 8.21 -4.98 8.80
CA ALA A 181 6.78 -5.25 8.60
C ALA A 181 5.90 -4.03 8.92
N ALA A 182 6.47 -2.94 9.43
CA ALA A 182 5.74 -1.77 9.93
C ALA A 182 4.62 -2.09 10.95
N THR A 183 4.75 -3.18 11.71
CA THR A 183 3.78 -3.64 12.73
C THR A 183 4.39 -3.70 14.14
N LEU A 184 3.59 -4.05 15.14
CA LEU A 184 4.03 -4.30 16.51
C LEU A 184 4.44 -5.76 16.69
N ALA A 185 5.53 -6.02 17.42
CA ALA A 185 6.05 -7.35 17.73
C ALA A 185 4.99 -8.23 18.41
N VAL A 186 4.26 -7.66 19.38
CA VAL A 186 3.15 -8.32 20.07
C VAL A 186 2.06 -8.81 19.11
N GLY A 187 1.91 -8.18 17.94
CA GLY A 187 0.96 -8.65 16.93
C GLY A 187 1.29 -10.04 16.37
N ALA A 188 2.56 -10.44 16.39
CA ALA A 188 3.00 -11.79 16.02
C ALA A 188 3.04 -12.76 17.22
N MET A 189 2.81 -12.27 18.44
CA MET A 189 2.90 -13.04 19.70
C MET A 189 1.55 -13.14 20.43
N CYS A 190 0.44 -12.88 19.75
CA CYS A 190 -0.90 -12.83 20.37
C CYS A 190 -1.98 -13.55 19.55
N GLY A 191 -1.54 -14.39 18.61
CA GLY A 191 -2.39 -15.18 17.71
C GLY A 191 -3.51 -14.38 17.04
N VAL A 192 -4.73 -14.94 17.09
CA VAL A 192 -5.93 -14.43 16.41
C VAL A 192 -6.30 -12.99 16.76
N TYR A 193 -5.86 -12.49 17.93
CA TYR A 193 -6.20 -11.16 18.43
C TYR A 193 -5.36 -10.05 17.78
N GLY A 194 -4.24 -10.41 17.16
CA GLY A 194 -3.28 -9.45 16.61
C GLY A 194 -2.82 -8.42 17.64
N SER A 195 -2.29 -7.28 17.19
CA SER A 195 -1.74 -6.27 18.10
C SER A 195 -2.77 -5.42 18.84
N THR A 196 -4.01 -5.32 18.35
CA THR A 196 -5.01 -4.40 18.92
C THR A 196 -5.93 -5.01 19.95
N LEU A 197 -6.24 -6.29 19.82
CA LEU A 197 -7.06 -6.99 20.80
C LEU A 197 -6.18 -7.75 21.80
N CYS A 198 -4.86 -7.56 21.76
CA CYS A 198 -3.95 -8.19 22.70
C CYS A 198 -3.99 -7.51 24.07
N ASN A 199 -3.90 -8.33 25.11
CA ASN A 199 -3.70 -7.94 26.50
C ASN A 199 -2.75 -8.94 27.15
N ALA A 200 -2.36 -8.71 28.42
CA ALA A 200 -1.40 -9.55 29.12
C ALA A 200 -1.85 -11.03 29.19
N GLN A 201 -3.13 -11.29 29.46
CA GLN A 201 -3.66 -12.66 29.51
C GLN A 201 -3.52 -13.37 28.15
N ARG A 202 -4.05 -12.78 27.08
CA ARG A 202 -4.01 -13.36 25.72
C ARG A 202 -2.59 -13.55 25.19
N TRP A 203 -1.68 -12.64 25.55
CA TRP A 203 -0.28 -12.74 25.22
C TRP A 203 0.37 -13.94 25.91
N LEU A 204 0.11 -14.15 27.20
CA LEU A 204 0.60 -15.31 27.94
C LEU A 204 -0.05 -16.62 27.46
N ASP A 205 -1.36 -16.62 27.24
CA ASP A 205 -2.09 -17.78 26.71
C ASP A 205 -1.46 -18.25 25.38
N TYR A 206 -1.09 -17.31 24.50
CA TYR A 206 -0.38 -17.64 23.26
C TYR A 206 0.98 -18.32 23.50
N GLN A 207 1.71 -17.92 24.53
CA GLN A 207 3.00 -18.56 24.88
C GLN A 207 2.83 -19.97 25.43
N GLY A 208 1.68 -20.28 26.03
CA GLY A 208 1.34 -21.60 26.57
C GLY A 208 0.55 -22.50 25.63
N ASP A 209 0.08 -21.97 24.48
CA ASP A 209 -0.72 -22.71 23.52
C ASP A 209 0.16 -23.50 22.52
N THR A 210 0.12 -24.83 22.60
CA THR A 210 0.86 -25.72 21.69
C THR A 210 0.31 -25.73 20.26
N GLY A 211 -0.93 -25.24 20.05
CA GLY A 211 -1.57 -25.15 18.74
C GLY A 211 -0.79 -24.26 17.76
N ASN A 212 -0.12 -23.22 18.27
CA ASN A 212 0.71 -22.32 17.46
C ASN A 212 1.95 -22.99 16.84
N GLY A 213 2.30 -24.21 17.28
CA GLY A 213 3.46 -24.97 16.79
C GLY A 213 4.82 -24.50 17.29
N LEU A 214 4.85 -23.55 18.23
CA LEU A 214 6.04 -22.96 18.87
C LEU A 214 6.16 -23.38 20.35
N ALA A 215 5.05 -23.47 21.09
CA ALA A 215 5.08 -23.87 22.50
C ALA A 215 5.37 -25.38 22.64
N PRO A 216 6.38 -25.79 23.43
CA PRO A 216 6.79 -27.20 23.56
C PRO A 216 5.84 -28.06 24.40
N LEU A 217 5.06 -27.42 25.29
CA LEU A 217 4.04 -28.05 26.11
C LEU A 217 2.97 -27.02 26.51
N GLU A 218 1.84 -27.51 27.02
CA GLU A 218 0.69 -26.67 27.36
C GLU A 218 0.90 -25.99 28.72
N ILE A 219 0.75 -24.66 28.75
CA ILE A 219 0.87 -23.87 29.99
C ILE A 219 -0.38 -23.00 30.15
N THR A 220 -1.13 -23.25 31.21
CA THR A 220 -2.30 -22.42 31.54
C THR A 220 -1.88 -21.32 32.51
N PHE A 221 -2.03 -20.06 32.11
CA PHE A 221 -1.64 -18.92 32.94
C PHE A 221 -2.84 -18.34 33.69
N HIS A 222 -2.71 -18.23 35.01
CA HIS A 222 -3.71 -17.62 35.88
C HIS A 222 -3.20 -16.31 36.47
N LEU A 223 -3.89 -15.20 36.14
CA LEU A 223 -3.57 -13.87 36.66
C LEU A 223 -4.44 -13.53 37.89
N TRP A 224 -3.87 -13.68 39.07
CA TRP A 224 -4.55 -13.44 40.35
C TRP A 224 -4.45 -12.00 40.80
N GLU A 225 -5.51 -11.53 41.45
CA GLU A 225 -5.50 -10.29 42.23
C GLU A 225 -4.95 -10.57 43.64
N PRO A 226 -4.20 -9.64 44.26
CA PRO A 226 -3.58 -9.84 45.57
C PRO A 226 -4.54 -10.27 46.69
N VAL A 227 -5.83 -9.98 46.53
CA VAL A 227 -6.88 -10.16 47.56
C VAL A 227 -7.59 -11.52 47.44
N GLN A 228 -7.44 -12.24 46.33
CA GLN A 228 -8.17 -13.50 46.05
C GLN A 228 -7.51 -14.77 46.64
N ALA A 229 -6.41 -14.63 47.40
CA ALA A 229 -5.65 -15.75 47.96
C ALA A 229 -5.76 -15.98 49.50
N PRO A 230 -6.87 -15.76 50.23
CA PRO A 230 -6.95 -16.26 51.60
C PRO A 230 -7.22 -17.77 51.57
N GLY A 231 -6.17 -18.59 51.68
CA GLY A 231 -6.26 -20.04 51.89
C GLY A 231 -5.66 -20.95 50.81
N SER A 232 -5.09 -20.40 49.72
CA SER A 232 -4.38 -21.20 48.70
C SER A 232 -2.95 -21.52 49.13
N VAL A 233 -2.50 -22.77 48.96
CA VAL A 233 -1.11 -23.20 49.22
C VAL A 233 -0.13 -22.57 48.20
N LEU A 234 -0.64 -22.22 47.01
CA LEU A 234 0.11 -21.56 45.94
C LEU A 234 0.25 -20.05 46.17
N GLN A 235 1.42 -19.51 45.85
CA GLN A 235 1.73 -18.08 45.90
C GLN A 235 2.01 -17.57 44.49
N PRO A 236 1.25 -16.59 43.98
CA PRO A 236 1.44 -16.09 42.63
C PRO A 236 2.79 -15.37 42.50
N LEU A 237 3.52 -15.64 41.41
CA LEU A 237 4.80 -14.97 41.12
C LEU A 237 4.57 -13.45 41.01
N GLY A 238 5.31 -12.71 41.84
CA GLY A 238 5.48 -11.26 41.75
C GLY A 238 6.95 -10.95 41.90
N GLY A 239 7.58 -10.50 40.82
CA GLY A 239 8.99 -10.11 40.79
C GLY A 239 9.16 -8.70 40.20
N ASP A 240 10.39 -8.18 40.26
CA ASP A 240 10.70 -6.86 39.72
C ASP A 240 10.65 -6.88 38.18
N VAL A 241 9.94 -5.91 37.62
CA VAL A 241 9.81 -5.69 36.17
C VAL A 241 10.57 -4.44 35.80
N ALA A 242 11.47 -4.55 34.82
CA ALA A 242 12.16 -3.40 34.25
C ALA A 242 11.18 -2.50 33.52
N ALA A 243 11.05 -1.24 33.93
CA ALA A 243 10.28 -0.27 33.17
C ALA A 243 11.02 0.07 31.86
N CYS A 244 10.27 0.24 30.76
CA CYS A 244 10.90 0.48 29.46
C CYS A 244 11.54 1.87 29.32
N ASN A 245 11.21 2.81 30.20
CA ASN A 245 11.78 4.15 30.28
C ASN A 245 12.99 4.26 31.22
N GLU A 246 13.39 3.17 31.87
CA GLU A 246 14.53 3.13 32.80
C GLU A 246 15.73 2.40 32.19
N SER A 247 16.95 2.82 32.55
CA SER A 247 18.20 2.19 32.13
C SER A 247 18.60 1.06 33.07
N GLN A 248 18.88 -0.14 32.54
CA GLN A 248 19.23 -1.36 33.30
C GLN A 248 20.74 -1.46 33.63
N GLY A 249 21.37 -0.39 34.16
CA GLY A 249 22.77 -0.38 34.61
C GLY A 249 23.76 0.36 33.69
N GLU A 250 25.07 0.29 34.02
CA GLU A 250 26.12 1.02 33.29
C GLU A 250 26.30 0.47 31.87
N GLY A 251 25.75 1.19 30.89
CA GLY A 251 25.90 0.91 29.45
C GLY A 251 24.60 0.52 28.72
N ALA A 252 23.51 0.21 29.43
CA ALA A 252 22.23 -0.12 28.82
C ALA A 252 21.32 1.12 28.73
N ALA A 253 21.08 1.62 27.53
CA ALA A 253 20.16 2.74 27.31
C ALA A 253 18.70 2.33 27.53
N ALA A 254 17.88 3.24 28.05
CA ALA A 254 16.43 3.08 28.10
C ALA A 254 15.83 2.89 26.69
N CYS A 255 14.66 2.26 26.60
CA CYS A 255 14.03 2.01 25.31
C CYS A 255 13.57 3.31 24.64
N SER A 256 13.69 3.38 23.32
CA SER A 256 13.29 4.54 22.53
C SER A 256 11.78 4.79 22.60
N CYS A 257 11.35 6.03 22.45
CA CYS A 257 9.92 6.42 22.38
C CYS A 257 9.14 5.67 21.27
N GLN A 258 9.81 5.25 20.19
CA GLN A 258 9.16 4.49 19.11
C GLN A 258 8.73 3.10 19.54
N ASP A 259 9.48 2.50 20.48
CA ASP A 259 9.31 1.14 20.98
C ASP A 259 8.68 1.11 22.41
N CYS A 260 8.70 2.24 23.12
CA CYS A 260 8.13 2.42 24.47
C CYS A 260 7.47 3.81 24.58
N ALA A 261 6.14 3.86 24.62
CA ALA A 261 5.41 5.13 24.69
C ALA A 261 5.68 5.93 25.98
N ALA A 262 6.05 5.25 27.07
CA ALA A 262 6.38 5.89 28.34
C ALA A 262 7.68 6.73 28.27
N SER A 263 8.55 6.48 27.30
CA SER A 263 9.76 7.28 27.05
C SER A 263 9.49 8.54 26.22
N CYS A 264 8.26 8.77 25.74
CA CYS A 264 7.94 9.89 24.86
C CYS A 264 7.67 11.18 25.66
N PRO A 265 8.26 12.32 25.26
CA PRO A 265 7.80 13.61 25.76
C PRO A 265 6.39 13.91 25.25
N ALA A 266 5.58 14.58 26.08
CA ALA A 266 4.27 15.06 25.65
C ALA A 266 4.45 16.21 24.63
N LEU A 267 4.15 15.95 23.36
CA LEU A 267 4.21 16.95 22.29
C LEU A 267 2.82 17.53 22.02
N THR A 268 2.75 18.84 21.77
CA THR A 268 1.54 19.47 21.25
C THR A 268 1.33 19.06 19.79
N ARG A 269 0.08 18.78 19.41
CA ARG A 269 -0.24 18.38 18.02
C ARG A 269 0.13 19.53 17.07
N PRO A 270 0.91 19.28 16.00
CA PRO A 270 1.22 20.31 15.01
C PRO A 270 -0.07 20.86 14.41
N GLN A 271 -0.14 22.18 14.24
CA GLN A 271 -1.22 22.80 13.49
C GLN A 271 -1.11 22.38 12.02
N ALA A 272 -2.24 22.10 11.37
CA ALA A 272 -2.26 21.80 9.95
C ALA A 272 -1.69 23.01 9.19
N LEU A 273 -0.74 22.75 8.28
CA LEU A 273 -0.27 23.80 7.38
C LEU A 273 -1.43 24.22 6.47
N ASP A 274 -1.57 25.53 6.29
CA ASP A 274 -2.49 26.08 5.32
C ASP A 274 -2.00 25.77 3.90
N THR A 275 -2.79 25.04 3.12
CA THR A 275 -2.50 24.68 1.73
C THR A 275 -3.01 25.72 0.74
N THR A 276 -3.64 26.79 1.22
CA THR A 276 -4.08 27.86 0.35
C THR A 276 -2.89 28.55 -0.30
N PHE A 277 -3.03 28.86 -1.59
CA PHE A 277 -2.03 29.63 -2.31
C PHE A 277 -1.94 31.02 -1.67
N HIS A 278 -0.78 31.36 -1.10
CA HIS A 278 -0.51 32.64 -0.47
C HIS A 278 0.55 33.44 -1.25
N LEU A 279 0.37 34.76 -1.26
CA LEU A 279 1.39 35.71 -1.69
C LEU A 279 1.72 36.62 -0.51
N GLY A 280 2.85 36.35 0.14
CA GLY A 280 3.21 37.02 1.40
C GLY A 280 2.23 36.65 2.52
N ARG A 281 1.49 37.63 3.05
CA ARG A 281 0.53 37.45 4.17
C ARG A 281 -0.93 37.33 3.73
N MET A 282 -1.21 37.44 2.44
CA MET A 282 -2.57 37.44 1.89
C MET A 282 -2.78 36.21 1.03
N ALA A 283 -4.03 35.75 0.92
CA ALA A 283 -4.38 34.73 -0.05
C ALA A 283 -4.03 35.25 -1.46
N GLY A 284 -3.43 34.39 -2.27
CA GLY A 284 -2.89 34.76 -3.57
C GLY A 284 -3.97 35.17 -4.57
N GLY A 285 -5.17 34.58 -4.48
CA GLY A 285 -6.33 34.98 -5.28
C GLY A 285 -6.68 36.47 -5.16
N PRO A 286 -7.05 36.99 -3.97
CA PRO A 286 -7.33 38.41 -3.80
C PRO A 286 -6.10 39.30 -4.05
N ALA A 287 -4.88 38.80 -3.79
CA ALA A 287 -3.65 39.53 -4.14
C ALA A 287 -3.57 39.79 -5.64
N LEU A 288 -3.83 38.77 -6.45
CA LEU A 288 -3.84 38.86 -7.91
C LEU A 288 -4.91 39.83 -8.40
N VAL A 289 -6.11 39.79 -7.80
CA VAL A 289 -7.20 40.73 -8.13
C VAL A 289 -6.79 42.17 -7.81
N ILE A 290 -6.20 42.44 -6.64
CA ILE A 290 -5.73 43.77 -6.27
C ILE A 290 -4.63 44.25 -7.23
N ILE A 291 -3.68 43.38 -7.58
CA ILE A 291 -2.64 43.70 -8.55
C ILE A 291 -3.27 44.07 -9.90
N LEU A 292 -4.18 43.25 -10.44
CA LEU A 292 -4.86 43.51 -11.72
C LEU A 292 -5.68 44.81 -11.69
N CYS A 293 -6.46 45.04 -10.63
CA CYS A 293 -7.23 46.27 -10.46
C CYS A 293 -6.34 47.51 -10.32
N SER A 294 -5.20 47.40 -9.63
CA SER A 294 -4.25 48.51 -9.47
C SER A 294 -3.57 48.88 -10.80
N VAL A 295 -3.20 47.89 -11.61
CA VAL A 295 -2.66 48.09 -12.96
C VAL A 295 -3.72 48.75 -13.85
N LEU A 296 -4.96 48.27 -13.81
CA LEU A 296 -6.07 48.86 -14.56
C LEU A 296 -6.36 50.31 -14.14
N ALA A 297 -6.36 50.58 -12.83
CA ALA A 297 -6.57 51.94 -12.30
C ALA A 297 -5.42 52.88 -12.68
N ALA A 298 -4.16 52.41 -12.64
CA ALA A 298 -3.02 53.19 -13.08
C ALA A 298 -3.08 53.50 -14.58
N LEU A 299 -3.46 52.51 -15.41
CA LEU A 299 -3.66 52.70 -16.84
C LEU A 299 -4.78 53.71 -17.13
N THR A 300 -5.93 53.60 -16.45
CA THR A 300 -7.04 54.55 -16.66
C THR A 300 -6.67 55.95 -16.17
N ALA A 301 -5.98 56.08 -15.03
CA ALA A 301 -5.48 57.35 -14.55
C ALA A 301 -4.45 57.97 -15.51
N PHE A 302 -3.52 57.18 -16.06
CA PHE A 302 -2.56 57.65 -17.06
C PHE A 302 -3.25 58.13 -18.34
N LEU A 303 -4.27 57.41 -18.82
CA LEU A 303 -5.05 57.80 -19.99
C LEU A 303 -5.95 59.01 -19.73
N ALA A 304 -6.41 59.21 -18.49
CA ALA A 304 -7.25 60.34 -18.09
C ALA A 304 -6.45 61.57 -17.64
N TRP A 305 -5.18 61.41 -17.25
CA TRP A 305 -4.28 62.48 -16.79
C TRP A 305 -4.18 63.66 -17.78
N PRO A 306 -4.06 63.46 -19.10
CA PRO A 306 -4.08 64.55 -20.08
C PRO A 306 -5.40 65.31 -20.15
N ARG A 307 -6.52 64.67 -19.75
CA ARG A 307 -7.86 65.27 -19.77
C ARG A 307 -8.23 65.95 -18.45
N LEU A 308 -7.62 65.54 -17.34
CA LEU A 308 -7.88 66.05 -15.99
C LEU A 308 -6.83 67.04 -15.49
N ALA A 309 -5.64 67.12 -16.13
CA ALA A 309 -4.65 68.14 -15.82
C ALA A 309 -5.28 69.53 -16.03
N PRO A 310 -5.43 70.35 -14.97
CA PRO A 310 -5.89 71.72 -15.13
C PRO A 310 -4.85 72.45 -16.00
N ARG A 311 -5.31 73.18 -17.02
CA ARG A 311 -4.50 74.19 -17.72
C ARG A 311 -4.01 75.21 -16.69
N ARG A 312 -2.88 74.92 -16.04
CA ARG A 312 -2.28 75.80 -15.04
C ARG A 312 -1.42 76.81 -15.79
N GLY A 313 -2.00 77.98 -16.04
CA GLY A 313 -1.26 79.21 -16.31
C GLY A 313 -1.52 79.84 -17.67
N GLY A 314 -2.28 80.94 -17.66
CA GLY A 314 -2.14 82.01 -18.64
C GLY A 314 -3.17 82.02 -19.76
N ARG A 315 -4.19 82.86 -19.60
CA ARG A 315 -5.02 83.39 -20.69
C ARG A 315 -4.11 84.14 -21.66
N ARG A 316 -3.62 83.47 -22.69
CA ARG A 316 -3.21 84.12 -23.95
C ARG A 316 -4.01 83.47 -25.08
N THR A 317 -4.53 84.35 -25.91
CA THR A 317 -5.32 84.12 -27.13
C THR A 317 -4.88 82.86 -27.88
N PRO A 318 -5.80 82.00 -28.35
CA PRO A 318 -5.41 80.89 -29.19
C PRO A 318 -4.98 81.43 -30.57
N ASP A 319 -3.67 81.45 -30.80
CA ASP A 319 -3.14 81.45 -32.17
C ASP A 319 -3.57 80.14 -32.85
N PRO A 320 -4.03 80.19 -34.11
CA PRO A 320 -4.52 79.03 -34.84
C PRO A 320 -3.38 78.18 -35.42
N GLU A 321 -2.35 77.86 -34.65
CA GLU A 321 -1.32 76.86 -35.03
C GLU A 321 -0.75 76.13 -33.79
N ALA A 322 -1.61 75.51 -32.98
CA ALA A 322 -1.16 74.53 -32.00
C ALA A 322 -0.86 73.21 -32.72
N GLY A 323 0.39 73.08 -33.19
CA GLY A 323 0.90 71.94 -33.93
C GLY A 323 0.49 70.60 -33.30
N ALA A 324 0.02 69.68 -34.15
CA ALA A 324 -0.29 68.31 -33.79
C ALA A 324 0.80 67.72 -32.87
N SER A 325 0.38 67.18 -31.73
CA SER A 325 1.19 66.40 -30.79
C SER A 325 2.24 65.56 -31.53
N LEU A 326 3.49 65.59 -31.07
CA LEU A 326 4.61 64.86 -31.70
C LEU A 326 4.29 63.37 -31.90
N SER A 327 3.46 62.80 -31.01
CA SER A 327 2.88 61.45 -31.13
C SER A 327 1.92 61.31 -32.31
N ASN A 328 1.03 62.28 -32.54
CA ASN A 328 0.13 62.25 -33.70
C ASN A 328 0.89 62.44 -35.01
N ARG A 329 1.94 63.27 -35.04
CA ARG A 329 2.80 63.40 -36.22
C ARG A 329 3.59 62.12 -36.51
N LEU A 330 4.13 61.49 -35.46
CA LEU A 330 4.84 60.21 -35.58
C LEU A 330 3.90 59.08 -36.00
N SER A 331 2.71 59.00 -35.42
CA SER A 331 1.65 58.04 -35.79
C SER A 331 1.25 58.23 -37.26
N LEU A 332 0.97 59.47 -37.70
CA LEU A 332 0.63 59.75 -39.09
C LEU A 332 1.79 59.40 -40.04
N TYR A 333 3.03 59.68 -39.64
CA TYR A 333 4.23 59.32 -40.40
C TYR A 333 4.38 57.79 -40.51
N ILE A 334 4.24 57.06 -39.42
CA ILE A 334 4.31 55.59 -39.42
C ILE A 334 3.17 54.99 -40.25
N HIS A 335 1.95 55.48 -40.10
CA HIS A 335 0.80 55.04 -40.91
C HIS A 335 1.03 55.29 -42.40
N THR A 336 1.48 56.48 -42.78
CA THR A 336 1.74 56.81 -44.18
C THR A 336 2.92 56.02 -44.75
N LEU A 337 3.96 55.77 -43.95
CA LEU A 337 5.09 54.93 -44.34
C LEU A 337 4.67 53.47 -44.56
N LEU A 338 3.96 52.87 -43.61
CA LEU A 338 3.43 51.50 -43.71
C LEU A 338 2.46 51.38 -44.89
N SER A 339 1.57 52.36 -45.06
CA SER A 339 0.62 52.39 -46.17
C SER A 339 1.34 52.39 -47.53
N ARG A 340 2.33 53.28 -47.72
CA ARG A 340 3.14 53.31 -48.96
C ARG A 340 3.90 52.02 -49.18
N CYS A 341 4.47 51.44 -48.11
CA CYS A 341 5.21 50.18 -48.20
C CYS A 341 4.29 49.01 -48.60
N PHE A 342 3.13 48.85 -47.94
CA PHE A 342 2.17 47.80 -48.26
C PHE A 342 1.48 48.01 -49.61
N GLN A 343 1.25 49.25 -50.04
CA GLN A 343 0.78 49.54 -51.40
C GLN A 343 1.83 49.14 -52.45
N GLY A 344 3.11 49.50 -52.23
CA GLY A 344 4.21 49.09 -53.10
C GLY A 344 4.37 47.57 -53.16
N TRP A 345 4.33 46.90 -52.01
CA TRP A 345 4.39 45.44 -51.93
C TRP A 345 3.18 44.76 -52.58
N GLY A 346 1.97 45.23 -52.28
CA GLY A 346 0.72 44.67 -52.81
C GLY A 346 0.62 44.81 -54.32
N THR A 347 1.01 45.96 -54.88
CA THR A 347 1.05 46.16 -56.34
C THR A 347 2.10 45.29 -57.02
N TRP A 348 3.25 45.07 -56.37
CA TRP A 348 4.27 44.13 -56.85
C TRP A 348 3.76 42.67 -56.84
N VAL A 349 3.14 42.22 -55.75
CA VAL A 349 2.56 40.87 -55.66
C VAL A 349 1.42 40.68 -56.68
N ALA A 350 0.55 41.68 -56.84
CA ALA A 350 -0.58 41.63 -57.77
C ALA A 350 -0.15 41.66 -59.25
N SER A 351 1.02 42.24 -59.58
CA SER A 351 1.55 42.25 -60.94
C SER A 351 2.20 40.93 -61.37
N TRP A 352 2.62 40.08 -60.41
CA TRP A 352 3.29 38.79 -60.69
C TRP A 352 2.68 37.59 -59.93
N PRO A 353 1.36 37.36 -59.99
CA PRO A 353 0.66 36.43 -59.09
C PRO A 353 1.10 34.97 -59.25
N ALA A 354 1.32 34.50 -60.48
CA ALA A 354 1.71 33.12 -60.75
C ALA A 354 3.08 32.77 -60.14
N THR A 355 4.05 33.68 -60.27
CA THR A 355 5.40 33.47 -59.72
C THR A 355 5.39 33.43 -58.19
N VAL A 356 4.65 34.34 -57.54
CA VAL A 356 4.53 34.39 -56.08
C VAL A 356 3.84 33.12 -55.56
N LEU A 357 2.77 32.66 -56.21
CA LEU A 357 2.08 31.42 -55.83
C LEU A 357 3.00 30.20 -55.94
N VAL A 358 3.75 30.05 -57.04
CA VAL A 358 4.68 28.93 -57.23
C VAL A 358 5.78 28.93 -56.16
N VAL A 359 6.38 30.09 -55.89
CA VAL A 359 7.41 30.22 -54.84
C VAL A 359 6.83 29.90 -53.47
N SER A 360 5.65 30.42 -53.14
CA SER A 360 4.99 30.20 -51.84
C SER A 360 4.65 28.72 -51.63
N ILE A 361 4.06 28.07 -52.63
CA ILE A 361 3.76 26.63 -52.59
C ILE A 361 5.05 25.82 -52.46
N SER A 362 6.10 26.17 -53.20
CA SER A 362 7.39 25.47 -53.12
C SER A 362 7.98 25.54 -51.70
N VAL A 363 7.94 26.72 -51.07
CA VAL A 363 8.39 26.91 -49.68
C VAL A 363 7.58 26.07 -48.70
N VAL A 364 6.25 26.05 -48.83
CA VAL A 364 5.37 25.22 -47.98
C VAL A 364 5.68 23.74 -48.17
N VAL A 365 5.80 23.25 -49.41
CA VAL A 365 6.07 21.83 -49.70
C VAL A 365 7.43 21.40 -49.16
N VAL A 366 8.47 22.20 -49.35
CA VAL A 366 9.82 21.92 -48.81
C VAL A 366 9.77 21.87 -47.29
N SER A 367 9.08 22.81 -46.65
CA SER A 367 8.99 22.86 -45.19
C SER A 367 8.16 21.68 -44.63
N ALA A 368 7.04 21.36 -45.28
CA ALA A 368 6.18 20.24 -44.93
C ALA A 368 6.84 18.87 -45.17
N GLY A 369 7.84 18.78 -46.06
CA GLY A 369 8.64 17.58 -46.26
C GLY A 369 9.30 17.05 -44.98
N GLY A 370 9.54 17.93 -43.99
CA GLY A 370 10.07 17.55 -42.68
C GLY A 370 9.12 16.69 -41.85
N LEU A 371 7.83 16.61 -42.19
CA LEU A 371 6.88 15.70 -41.56
C LEU A 371 7.28 14.22 -41.70
N ALA A 372 8.14 13.88 -42.67
CA ALA A 372 8.70 12.54 -42.81
C ALA A 372 9.57 12.11 -41.60
N PHE A 373 10.09 13.07 -40.83
CA PHE A 373 10.92 12.85 -39.64
C PHE A 373 10.15 13.08 -38.34
N LEU A 374 8.81 13.15 -38.40
CA LEU A 374 7.98 13.49 -37.25
C LEU A 374 8.07 12.39 -36.18
N GLU A 375 8.57 12.75 -35.01
CA GLU A 375 8.54 11.91 -33.82
C GLU A 375 7.44 12.37 -32.86
N LEU A 376 6.65 11.42 -32.36
CA LEU A 376 5.56 11.68 -31.42
C LEU A 376 5.92 11.14 -30.03
N THR A 377 5.90 12.02 -29.03
CA THR A 377 6.04 11.64 -27.62
C THR A 377 4.67 11.30 -27.03
N THR A 378 4.49 10.05 -26.61
CA THR A 378 3.27 9.55 -25.97
C THR A 378 3.41 9.38 -24.45
N ASP A 379 4.63 9.31 -23.93
CA ASP A 379 4.87 9.13 -22.50
C ASP A 379 4.38 10.35 -21.70
N PRO A 380 3.40 10.19 -20.79
CA PRO A 380 2.89 11.30 -19.99
C PRO A 380 3.98 11.93 -19.11
N VAL A 381 4.96 11.17 -18.63
CA VAL A 381 6.01 11.75 -17.78
C VAL A 381 6.84 12.75 -18.59
N GLU A 382 7.17 12.43 -19.84
CA GLU A 382 7.90 13.34 -20.75
C GLU A 382 7.07 14.57 -21.11
N LEU A 383 5.75 14.43 -21.29
CA LEU A 383 4.86 15.54 -21.62
C LEU A 383 4.60 16.49 -20.44
N TRP A 384 4.45 15.96 -19.23
CA TRP A 384 3.93 16.72 -18.07
C TRP A 384 5.00 17.17 -17.08
N SER A 385 6.28 16.86 -17.33
CA SER A 385 7.36 17.29 -16.44
C SER A 385 8.58 17.79 -17.20
N ALA A 386 9.11 18.95 -16.77
CA ALA A 386 10.30 19.51 -17.38
C ALA A 386 11.52 18.61 -17.12
N ALA A 387 12.29 18.32 -18.17
CA ALA A 387 13.43 17.41 -18.14
C ALA A 387 14.47 17.76 -17.05
N GLN A 388 14.67 19.06 -16.77
CA GLN A 388 15.62 19.54 -15.75
C GLN A 388 14.99 19.88 -14.40
N SER A 389 13.72 19.55 -14.19
CA SER A 389 13.03 19.78 -12.90
C SER A 389 13.70 19.00 -11.77
N ARG A 390 13.55 19.51 -10.54
CA ARG A 390 14.06 18.84 -9.34
C ARG A 390 13.52 17.40 -9.22
N ALA A 391 12.22 17.21 -9.44
CA ALA A 391 11.57 15.90 -9.39
C ALA A 391 12.18 14.91 -10.40
N ARG A 392 12.53 15.37 -11.62
CA ARG A 392 13.22 14.52 -12.61
C ARG A 392 14.62 14.12 -12.17
N ARG A 393 15.36 15.01 -11.52
CA ARG A 393 16.70 14.69 -10.96
C ARG A 393 16.60 13.66 -9.83
N GLU A 394 15.62 13.82 -8.95
CA GLU A 394 15.35 12.88 -7.85
C GLU A 394 14.93 11.50 -8.40
N LYS A 395 14.05 11.47 -9.41
CA LYS A 395 13.69 10.23 -10.12
C LYS A 395 14.90 9.56 -10.78
N ALA A 396 15.70 10.31 -11.52
CA ALA A 396 16.88 9.76 -12.19
C ALA A 396 17.90 9.18 -11.18
N PHE A 397 18.09 9.86 -10.04
CA PHE A 397 18.90 9.35 -8.96
C PHE A 397 18.33 8.04 -8.39
N HIS A 398 17.03 7.97 -8.13
CA HIS A 398 16.37 6.77 -7.64
C HIS A 398 16.51 5.59 -8.61
N ASP A 399 16.16 5.80 -9.88
CA ASP A 399 16.21 4.76 -10.90
C ASP A 399 17.63 4.20 -11.11
N GLN A 400 18.65 5.06 -10.99
CA GLN A 400 20.05 4.65 -11.13
C GLN A 400 20.54 3.77 -9.96
N HIS A 401 20.11 4.05 -8.73
CA HIS A 401 20.63 3.37 -7.53
C HIS A 401 19.78 2.17 -7.09
N PHE A 402 18.47 2.24 -7.32
CA PHE A 402 17.52 1.23 -6.85
C PHE A 402 16.81 0.49 -7.98
N GLY A 403 17.03 0.90 -9.24
CA GLY A 403 16.21 0.50 -10.37
C GLY A 403 14.91 1.30 -10.44
N PRO A 404 14.22 1.29 -11.59
CA PRO A 404 12.94 1.97 -11.74
C PRO A 404 11.87 1.30 -10.86
N PHE A 405 10.95 2.13 -10.34
CA PHE A 405 9.80 1.63 -9.58
C PHE A 405 8.96 0.65 -10.43
N PHE A 406 8.52 -0.45 -9.81
CA PHE A 406 7.80 -1.54 -10.47
C PHE A 406 6.46 -1.07 -11.07
N ARG A 407 5.97 -1.79 -12.07
CA ARG A 407 4.69 -1.51 -12.75
C ARG A 407 3.56 -2.22 -12.01
N THR A 408 2.45 -1.53 -11.77
CA THR A 408 1.33 -2.09 -11.01
C THR A 408 0.12 -2.35 -11.91
N ASN A 409 -0.41 -3.58 -11.87
CA ASN A 409 -1.65 -3.96 -12.55
C ASN A 409 -2.65 -4.40 -11.49
N GLN A 410 -3.75 -3.68 -11.35
CA GLN A 410 -4.69 -3.86 -10.24
C GLN A 410 -6.10 -4.17 -10.73
N VAL A 411 -6.76 -5.07 -10.01
CA VAL A 411 -8.16 -5.45 -10.19
C VAL A 411 -8.90 -5.24 -8.88
N ILE A 412 -10.01 -4.53 -8.94
CA ILE A 412 -10.91 -4.27 -7.82
C ILE A 412 -12.28 -4.85 -8.15
N LEU A 413 -12.77 -5.72 -7.28
CA LEU A 413 -14.02 -6.44 -7.44
C LEU A 413 -14.97 -6.12 -6.29
N THR A 414 -16.18 -5.68 -6.62
CA THR A 414 -17.26 -5.48 -5.64
C THR A 414 -18.49 -6.28 -6.03
N ALA A 415 -19.35 -6.60 -5.05
CA ALA A 415 -20.59 -7.34 -5.26
C ALA A 415 -21.78 -6.61 -4.59
N PRO A 416 -22.21 -5.45 -5.13
CA PRO A 416 -23.15 -4.56 -4.45
C PRO A 416 -24.55 -5.16 -4.24
N HIS A 417 -24.93 -6.16 -5.04
CA HIS A 417 -26.23 -6.82 -4.95
C HIS A 417 -26.27 -8.01 -3.98
N ARG A 418 -25.14 -8.40 -3.38
CA ARG A 418 -25.09 -9.51 -2.42
C ARG A 418 -25.25 -8.98 -0.99
N PRO A 419 -26.23 -9.48 -0.22
CA PRO A 419 -26.43 -9.04 1.16
C PRO A 419 -25.29 -9.51 2.07
N SER A 420 -25.03 -8.76 3.13
CA SER A 420 -24.16 -9.20 4.21
C SER A 420 -24.79 -10.37 4.99
N TYR A 421 -23.94 -11.15 5.66
CA TYR A 421 -24.34 -12.27 6.49
C TYR A 421 -23.55 -12.29 7.79
N ARG A 422 -24.04 -13.04 8.78
CA ARG A 422 -23.35 -13.22 10.07
C ARG A 422 -22.65 -14.56 10.13
N TYR A 423 -21.50 -14.58 10.77
CA TYR A 423 -20.71 -15.77 11.05
C TYR A 423 -20.30 -15.77 12.52
N ASP A 424 -20.49 -16.88 13.21
CA ASP A 424 -20.12 -17.02 14.62
C ASP A 424 -18.80 -17.78 14.72
N SER A 425 -17.71 -17.05 14.92
CA SER A 425 -16.36 -17.61 15.02
C SER A 425 -16.11 -18.16 16.41
N LEU A 426 -15.54 -19.37 16.50
CA LEU A 426 -15.17 -19.98 17.79
C LEU A 426 -14.19 -19.10 18.58
N LEU A 427 -13.31 -18.36 17.91
CA LEU A 427 -12.23 -17.59 18.54
C LEU A 427 -12.61 -16.13 18.82
N LEU A 428 -13.43 -15.53 17.96
CA LEU A 428 -13.74 -14.09 17.97
C LEU A 428 -15.21 -13.75 18.20
N GLY A 429 -16.07 -14.76 18.35
CA GLY A 429 -17.51 -14.61 18.48
C GLY A 429 -18.19 -14.14 17.18
N PRO A 430 -19.39 -13.54 17.27
CA PRO A 430 -20.17 -13.16 16.10
C PRO A 430 -19.54 -12.00 15.33
N LYS A 431 -19.39 -12.19 14.02
CA LYS A 431 -18.86 -11.22 13.05
C LYS A 431 -19.80 -11.04 11.87
N ASN A 432 -19.90 -9.81 11.38
CA ASN A 432 -20.57 -9.52 10.13
C ASN A 432 -19.60 -9.71 8.97
N PHE A 433 -20.07 -10.35 7.91
CA PHE A 433 -19.35 -10.55 6.66
C PHE A 433 -20.08 -9.85 5.53
N SER A 434 -19.33 -9.10 4.72
CA SER A 434 -19.83 -8.52 3.49
C SER A 434 -20.18 -9.60 2.47
N GLY A 435 -21.18 -9.32 1.62
CA GLY A 435 -21.61 -10.23 0.56
C GLY A 435 -20.52 -10.54 -0.48
N VAL A 436 -19.52 -9.66 -0.63
CA VAL A 436 -18.37 -9.88 -1.54
C VAL A 436 -17.46 -11.02 -1.08
N LEU A 437 -17.47 -11.35 0.21
CA LEU A 437 -16.70 -12.43 0.82
C LEU A 437 -17.42 -13.79 0.75
N ALA A 438 -18.49 -13.90 -0.04
CA ALA A 438 -19.18 -15.17 -0.22
C ALA A 438 -18.25 -16.21 -0.89
N PRO A 439 -18.30 -17.49 -0.47
CA PRO A 439 -17.35 -18.51 -0.91
C PRO A 439 -17.42 -18.80 -2.42
N ASP A 440 -18.60 -18.69 -3.03
CA ASP A 440 -18.77 -18.81 -4.49
C ASP A 440 -17.99 -17.73 -5.24
N LEU A 441 -18.02 -16.49 -4.74
CA LEU A 441 -17.29 -15.36 -5.32
C LEU A 441 -15.78 -15.49 -5.15
N LEU A 442 -15.31 -15.99 -4.00
CA LEU A 442 -13.88 -16.24 -3.76
C LEU A 442 -13.33 -17.35 -4.68
N LEU A 443 -14.12 -18.37 -4.99
CA LEU A 443 -13.72 -19.41 -5.93
C LEU A 443 -13.65 -18.89 -7.38
N GLU A 444 -14.59 -18.03 -7.77
CA GLU A 444 -14.53 -17.33 -9.07
C GLU A 444 -13.30 -16.42 -9.16
N LEU A 445 -13.01 -15.66 -8.10
CA LEU A 445 -11.78 -14.85 -8.01
C LEU A 445 -10.51 -15.71 -8.12
N LEU A 446 -10.48 -16.87 -7.46
CA LEU A 446 -9.34 -17.79 -7.55
C LEU A 446 -9.14 -18.31 -8.97
N SER A 447 -10.24 -18.61 -9.67
CA SER A 447 -10.20 -19.03 -11.07
C SER A 447 -9.65 -17.94 -11.99
N LEU A 448 -10.03 -16.67 -11.75
CA LEU A 448 -9.52 -15.52 -12.48
C LEU A 448 -8.03 -15.32 -12.20
N GLN A 449 -7.62 -15.34 -10.92
CA GLN A 449 -6.23 -15.18 -10.53
C GLN A 449 -5.33 -16.23 -11.17
N GLU A 450 -5.70 -17.51 -11.12
CA GLU A 450 -4.92 -18.59 -11.73
C GLU A 450 -4.89 -18.49 -13.26
N ARG A 451 -5.96 -18.02 -13.89
CA ARG A 451 -5.98 -17.75 -15.35
C ARG A 451 -4.99 -16.66 -15.72
N LEU A 452 -4.98 -15.54 -14.98
CA LEU A 452 -4.06 -14.43 -15.20
C LEU A 452 -2.60 -14.83 -14.93
N ARG A 453 -2.34 -15.64 -13.89
CA ARG A 453 -0.99 -16.17 -13.61
C ARG A 453 -0.44 -17.04 -14.74
N ARG A 454 -1.30 -17.79 -15.42
CA ARG A 454 -0.94 -18.70 -16.52
C ARG A 454 -1.08 -18.07 -17.90
N LEU A 455 -1.43 -16.78 -17.98
CA LEU A 455 -1.55 -16.04 -19.22
C LEU A 455 -0.24 -16.09 -20.01
N GLN A 456 -0.36 -16.39 -21.30
CA GLN A 456 0.74 -16.39 -22.25
C GLN A 456 0.40 -15.47 -23.41
N VAL A 457 1.33 -14.62 -23.79
CA VAL A 457 1.18 -13.70 -24.92
C VAL A 457 2.32 -13.94 -25.91
N TRP A 458 1.99 -14.11 -27.19
CA TRP A 458 3.01 -14.30 -28.23
C TRP A 458 3.79 -12.99 -28.46
N SER A 459 5.11 -13.05 -28.38
CA SER A 459 6.00 -11.94 -28.77
C SER A 459 6.48 -12.14 -30.21
N PRO A 460 6.08 -11.28 -31.16
CA PRO A 460 6.57 -11.35 -32.54
C PRO A 460 8.07 -11.11 -32.66
N GLU A 461 8.67 -10.29 -31.79
CA GLU A 461 10.09 -9.94 -31.86
C GLU A 461 10.99 -11.10 -31.44
N GLU A 462 10.63 -11.81 -30.36
CA GLU A 462 11.42 -12.93 -29.83
C GLU A 462 10.94 -14.31 -30.31
N GLN A 463 9.84 -14.37 -31.08
CA GLN A 463 9.25 -15.62 -31.59
C GLN A 463 8.97 -16.64 -30.48
N ARG A 464 8.50 -16.16 -29.31
CA ARG A 464 8.16 -17.00 -28.16
C ARG A 464 6.97 -16.45 -27.38
N ASN A 465 6.35 -17.31 -26.57
CA ASN A 465 5.35 -16.91 -25.59
C ASN A 465 6.02 -16.24 -24.38
N VAL A 466 5.60 -15.02 -24.08
CA VAL A 466 5.91 -14.28 -22.85
C VAL A 466 4.90 -14.68 -21.79
N THR A 467 5.40 -15.08 -20.63
CA THR A 467 4.60 -15.53 -19.47
C THR A 467 4.79 -14.58 -18.30
N LEU A 468 3.94 -14.67 -17.27
CA LEU A 468 4.06 -13.83 -16.08
C LEU A 468 5.45 -13.93 -15.43
N ARG A 469 6.04 -15.12 -15.32
CA ARG A 469 7.38 -15.32 -14.72
C ARG A 469 8.50 -14.59 -15.45
N ASP A 470 8.33 -14.26 -16.73
CA ASP A 470 9.36 -13.60 -17.51
C ASP A 470 9.41 -12.09 -17.21
N VAL A 471 8.31 -11.52 -16.70
CA VAL A 471 8.14 -10.07 -16.50
C VAL A 471 7.82 -9.67 -15.05
N CYS A 472 7.44 -10.62 -14.19
CA CYS A 472 7.00 -10.33 -12.83
C CYS A 472 8.12 -9.85 -11.91
N TYR A 473 7.76 -9.04 -10.92
CA TYR A 473 8.62 -8.72 -9.80
C TYR A 473 8.60 -9.87 -8.79
N ALA A 474 9.78 -10.37 -8.42
CA ALA A 474 9.96 -11.47 -7.47
C ALA A 474 10.96 -11.06 -6.37
N PRO A 475 10.51 -10.82 -5.13
CA PRO A 475 11.37 -10.26 -4.08
C PRO A 475 12.41 -11.25 -3.53
N LEU A 476 12.13 -12.55 -3.51
CA LEU A 476 13.02 -13.56 -2.90
C LEU A 476 13.90 -14.31 -3.91
N ASN A 477 13.42 -14.51 -5.14
CA ASN A 477 14.14 -15.24 -6.19
C ASN A 477 14.15 -14.47 -7.54
N PRO A 478 14.92 -13.39 -7.65
CA PRO A 478 14.86 -12.48 -8.80
C PRO A 478 15.54 -13.00 -10.08
N HIS A 479 16.48 -13.95 -9.99
CA HIS A 479 17.32 -14.37 -11.13
C HIS A 479 16.76 -15.53 -11.94
N GLY A 480 15.64 -16.11 -11.51
CA GLY A 480 14.97 -17.22 -12.19
C GLY A 480 13.69 -17.60 -11.46
N PRO A 481 12.71 -16.68 -11.40
CA PRO A 481 11.52 -16.87 -10.58
C PRO A 481 10.65 -18.02 -11.12
N GLY A 482 10.16 -18.84 -10.21
CA GLY A 482 9.00 -19.67 -10.45
C GLY A 482 7.71 -18.83 -10.48
N LEU A 483 6.60 -19.44 -10.93
CA LEU A 483 5.28 -18.79 -10.87
C LEU A 483 4.81 -18.50 -9.44
N SER A 484 5.31 -19.24 -8.45
CA SER A 484 5.07 -19.02 -7.02
C SER A 484 5.87 -17.85 -6.45
N ASP A 485 6.94 -17.42 -7.13
CA ASP A 485 7.85 -16.38 -6.61
C ASP A 485 7.40 -14.97 -7.05
N CYS A 486 6.51 -14.90 -8.05
CA CYS A 486 5.94 -13.65 -8.56
C CYS A 486 5.04 -12.98 -7.51
N CYS A 487 5.27 -11.69 -7.29
CA CYS A 487 4.49 -10.87 -6.36
C CYS A 487 3.06 -10.63 -6.88
N VAL A 488 2.13 -11.46 -6.40
CA VAL A 488 0.68 -11.31 -6.60
C VAL A 488 0.02 -11.14 -5.25
N ASN A 489 -0.52 -9.96 -4.97
CA ASN A 489 -1.23 -9.66 -3.72
C ASN A 489 -2.74 -9.80 -3.91
N SER A 490 -3.39 -10.56 -3.03
CA SER A 490 -4.83 -10.85 -3.06
C SER A 490 -5.23 -11.50 -1.73
N LEU A 491 -6.52 -11.48 -1.36
CA LEU A 491 -7.03 -12.22 -0.20
C LEU A 491 -6.69 -13.72 -0.28
N LEU A 492 -6.67 -14.26 -1.49
CA LEU A 492 -6.43 -15.69 -1.74
C LEU A 492 -4.99 -16.12 -1.40
N GLN A 493 -4.08 -15.18 -1.20
CA GLN A 493 -2.73 -15.49 -0.78
C GLN A 493 -2.62 -15.97 0.67
N TYR A 494 -3.60 -15.67 1.53
CA TYR A 494 -3.69 -16.32 2.85
C TYR A 494 -3.82 -17.84 2.73
N PHE A 495 -4.39 -18.31 1.61
CA PHE A 495 -4.51 -19.74 1.29
C PHE A 495 -3.46 -20.20 0.26
N GLN A 496 -2.40 -19.40 0.05
CA GLN A 496 -1.33 -19.63 -0.93
C GLN A 496 -1.87 -19.95 -2.33
N SER A 497 -2.97 -19.28 -2.71
CA SER A 497 -3.66 -19.49 -3.99
C SER A 497 -4.08 -20.94 -4.24
N ASN A 498 -4.34 -21.71 -3.18
CA ASN A 498 -4.66 -23.14 -3.27
C ASN A 498 -6.14 -23.39 -2.97
N ARG A 499 -6.85 -23.97 -3.96
CA ARG A 499 -8.28 -24.29 -3.85
C ARG A 499 -8.58 -25.27 -2.70
N THR A 500 -7.73 -26.27 -2.49
CA THR A 500 -7.96 -27.29 -1.45
C THR A 500 -7.83 -26.68 -0.05
N ARG A 501 -6.90 -25.74 0.14
CA ARG A 501 -6.74 -25.03 1.42
C ARG A 501 -7.93 -24.10 1.71
N LEU A 502 -8.45 -23.42 0.69
CA LEU A 502 -9.64 -22.57 0.83
C LEU A 502 -10.91 -23.35 1.20
N LEU A 503 -11.04 -24.59 0.71
CA LEU A 503 -12.20 -25.44 0.98
C LEU A 503 -12.03 -26.34 2.23
N LEU A 504 -10.89 -26.24 2.92
CA LEU A 504 -10.60 -27.04 4.09
C LEU A 504 -11.53 -26.66 5.25
N THR A 505 -12.03 -27.66 5.96
CA THR A 505 -12.77 -27.48 7.22
C THR A 505 -12.21 -28.44 8.26
N ALA A 506 -12.26 -28.04 9.53
CA ALA A 506 -11.84 -28.87 10.65
C ALA A 506 -12.76 -28.66 11.85
N THR A 507 -12.83 -29.65 12.74
CA THR A 507 -13.56 -29.53 14.01
C THR A 507 -12.57 -29.17 15.10
N GLN A 508 -12.86 -28.13 15.87
CA GLN A 508 -12.03 -27.68 16.98
C GLN A 508 -12.84 -27.53 18.26
N THR A 509 -12.22 -27.91 19.38
CA THR A 509 -12.75 -27.72 20.71
C THR A 509 -12.00 -26.60 21.43
N LEU A 510 -12.71 -25.60 21.92
CA LEU A 510 -12.14 -24.50 22.71
C LEU A 510 -13.05 -24.24 23.91
N ALA A 511 -12.48 -24.22 25.12
CA ALA A 511 -13.21 -23.98 26.38
C ALA A 511 -14.49 -24.85 26.54
N GLY A 512 -14.43 -26.11 26.12
CA GLY A 512 -15.56 -27.05 26.19
C GLY A 512 -16.62 -26.89 25.09
N GLN A 513 -16.46 -25.92 24.18
CA GLN A 513 -17.32 -25.74 23.02
C GLN A 513 -16.66 -26.35 21.78
N THR A 514 -17.39 -27.21 21.06
CA THR A 514 -16.93 -27.83 19.82
C THR A 514 -17.61 -27.14 18.64
N ALA A 515 -16.83 -26.55 17.73
CA ALA A 515 -17.36 -25.92 16.53
C ALA A 515 -16.53 -26.29 15.30
N LEU A 516 -17.12 -26.08 14.12
CA LEU A 516 -16.44 -26.24 12.85
C LEU A 516 -15.71 -24.95 12.49
N VAL A 517 -14.41 -25.05 12.27
CA VAL A 517 -13.55 -23.97 11.77
C VAL A 517 -13.33 -24.11 10.27
N ASP A 518 -13.30 -22.98 9.59
CA ASP A 518 -13.17 -22.91 8.14
C ASP A 518 -12.36 -21.68 7.68
N TRP A 519 -12.37 -21.42 6.37
CA TRP A 519 -11.62 -20.33 5.77
C TRP A 519 -11.92 -18.94 6.39
N ARG A 520 -13.11 -18.73 6.97
CA ARG A 520 -13.47 -17.45 7.60
C ARG A 520 -12.65 -17.19 8.86
N ASP A 521 -12.45 -18.22 9.68
CA ASP A 521 -11.60 -18.12 10.87
C ASP A 521 -10.15 -17.86 10.45
N HIS A 522 -9.65 -18.58 9.45
CA HIS A 522 -8.31 -18.38 8.92
C HIS A 522 -8.11 -16.97 8.36
N PHE A 523 -9.08 -16.47 7.57
CA PHE A 523 -9.07 -15.10 7.06
C PHE A 523 -9.03 -14.06 8.19
N LEU A 524 -9.89 -14.20 9.21
CA LEU A 524 -9.91 -13.28 10.36
C LEU A 524 -8.59 -13.33 11.14
N TYR A 525 -8.01 -14.53 11.30
CA TYR A 525 -6.71 -14.72 11.94
C TYR A 525 -5.62 -13.96 11.18
N CYS A 526 -5.47 -14.23 9.88
CA CYS A 526 -4.43 -13.60 9.06
C CYS A 526 -4.63 -12.11 8.88
N ALA A 527 -5.87 -11.63 8.86
CA ALA A 527 -6.15 -10.20 8.79
C ALA A 527 -5.67 -9.45 10.06
N ASN A 528 -5.80 -10.08 11.23
CA ASN A 528 -5.34 -9.50 12.49
C ASN A 528 -3.83 -9.71 12.74
N ALA A 529 -3.28 -10.83 12.30
CA ALA A 529 -1.90 -11.25 12.51
C ALA A 529 -1.25 -11.79 11.20
N PRO A 530 -0.94 -10.90 10.23
CA PRO A 530 -0.45 -11.32 8.90
C PRO A 530 0.96 -11.92 8.91
N LEU A 531 1.71 -11.80 10.01
CA LEU A 531 3.06 -12.36 10.19
C LEU A 531 3.05 -13.79 10.75
N THR A 532 1.89 -14.45 10.75
CA THR A 532 1.72 -15.78 11.35
C THR A 532 2.21 -16.89 10.41
N PHE A 533 3.13 -17.73 10.90
CA PHE A 533 3.65 -18.89 10.16
C PHE A 533 2.72 -20.11 10.20
N LYS A 534 1.93 -20.24 11.27
CA LYS A 534 0.94 -21.29 11.47
C LYS A 534 -0.18 -20.74 12.34
N ASP A 535 -1.42 -20.81 11.87
CA ASP A 535 -2.56 -20.41 12.65
C ASP A 535 -2.81 -21.39 13.81
N GLY A 536 -3.41 -20.88 14.90
CA GLY A 536 -3.75 -21.68 16.08
C GLY A 536 -5.05 -22.47 15.93
N THR A 537 -5.62 -22.49 14.73
CA THR A 537 -6.83 -23.28 14.45
C THR A 537 -6.44 -24.72 14.11
N ALA A 538 -7.41 -25.63 14.12
CA ALA A 538 -7.18 -27.01 13.68
C ALA A 538 -6.77 -27.12 12.19
N LEU A 539 -6.83 -26.03 11.40
CA LEU A 539 -6.43 -26.00 9.99
C LEU A 539 -4.90 -25.97 9.80
N ALA A 540 -4.14 -25.42 10.77
CA ALA A 540 -2.68 -25.36 10.75
C ALA A 540 -2.08 -24.75 9.46
N LEU A 541 -2.68 -23.66 8.95
CA LEU A 541 -2.29 -22.97 7.73
C LEU A 541 -1.39 -21.76 8.01
N SER A 542 -0.53 -21.42 7.05
CA SER A 542 0.31 -20.22 7.09
C SER A 542 -0.48 -19.00 6.61
N CYS A 543 -0.22 -17.82 7.18
CA CYS A 543 -0.77 -16.55 6.68
C CYS A 543 0.12 -15.86 5.63
N MET A 544 1.30 -16.42 5.35
CA MET A 544 2.25 -15.87 4.36
C MET A 544 1.81 -16.23 2.94
N ALA A 545 2.05 -15.34 1.97
CA ALA A 545 1.84 -15.64 0.56
C ALA A 545 2.76 -16.77 0.07
N ASP A 546 2.41 -17.36 -1.07
CA ASP A 546 3.24 -18.40 -1.72
C ASP A 546 4.66 -17.90 -2.07
N TYR A 547 4.79 -16.62 -2.40
CA TYR A 547 6.09 -15.96 -2.68
C TYR A 547 6.90 -15.57 -1.42
N GLY A 548 6.43 -15.95 -0.21
CA GLY A 548 7.20 -15.86 1.03
C GLY A 548 7.17 -14.51 1.76
N ALA A 549 6.19 -13.64 1.48
CA ALA A 549 5.98 -12.38 2.21
C ALA A 549 4.59 -12.31 2.87
N PRO A 550 4.40 -11.49 3.92
CA PRO A 550 3.09 -11.28 4.51
C PRO A 550 2.21 -10.43 3.59
N VAL A 551 0.92 -10.77 3.51
CA VAL A 551 -0.07 -9.95 2.83
C VAL A 551 -0.81 -9.14 3.87
N PHE A 552 -0.66 -7.82 3.82
CA PHE A 552 -1.41 -6.95 4.73
C PHE A 552 -2.87 -6.80 4.26
N PRO A 553 -3.83 -6.66 5.19
CA PRO A 553 -5.25 -6.54 4.84
C PRO A 553 -5.54 -5.42 3.84
N PHE A 554 -4.88 -4.28 3.97
CA PHE A 554 -5.06 -3.12 3.10
C PHE A 554 -4.56 -3.32 1.65
N LEU A 555 -3.82 -4.41 1.39
CA LEU A 555 -3.40 -4.81 0.04
C LEU A 555 -4.34 -5.86 -0.58
N ALA A 556 -5.20 -6.49 0.23
CA ALA A 556 -6.06 -7.60 -0.17
C ALA A 556 -7.55 -7.22 -0.23
N VAL A 557 -8.00 -6.35 0.67
CA VAL A 557 -9.40 -5.93 0.79
C VAL A 557 -9.50 -4.41 1.01
N GLY A 558 -10.63 -3.81 0.65
CA GLY A 558 -10.90 -2.38 0.80
C GLY A 558 -12.35 -2.07 1.16
N GLY A 559 -12.62 -0.81 1.52
CA GLY A 559 -13.98 -0.35 1.86
C GLY A 559 -14.45 -0.70 3.27
N TYR A 560 -13.54 -0.96 4.21
CA TYR A 560 -13.86 -1.22 5.62
C TYR A 560 -13.56 -0.01 6.51
N ARG A 561 -14.10 0.01 7.74
CA ARG A 561 -13.80 1.02 8.76
C ARG A 561 -12.95 0.43 9.87
N GLY A 562 -12.00 1.20 10.39
CA GLY A 562 -11.15 0.78 11.50
C GLY A 562 -10.40 -0.53 11.21
N LYS A 563 -10.77 -1.61 11.92
CA LYS A 563 -10.19 -2.95 11.79
C LYS A 563 -11.22 -4.03 11.47
N ASP A 564 -12.40 -3.64 11.01
CA ASP A 564 -13.49 -4.57 10.70
C ASP A 564 -13.32 -5.14 9.28
N TYR A 565 -12.25 -5.91 9.08
CA TYR A 565 -11.86 -6.43 7.76
C TYR A 565 -12.89 -7.37 7.14
N SER A 566 -13.72 -8.04 7.94
CA SER A 566 -14.83 -8.89 7.45
C SER A 566 -15.97 -8.08 6.82
N GLU A 567 -16.06 -6.77 7.11
CA GLU A 567 -17.06 -5.87 6.51
C GLU A 567 -16.54 -5.21 5.22
N ALA A 568 -15.41 -5.66 4.66
CA ALA A 568 -14.85 -5.08 3.44
C ALA A 568 -15.80 -5.17 2.23
N GLU A 569 -15.93 -4.08 1.49
CA GLU A 569 -16.82 -3.95 0.33
C GLU A 569 -16.15 -4.36 -0.99
N ALA A 570 -14.80 -4.37 -1.02
CA ALA A 570 -14.02 -4.63 -2.22
C ALA A 570 -12.91 -5.66 -1.98
N LEU A 571 -12.70 -6.53 -2.97
CA LEU A 571 -11.54 -7.41 -3.08
C LEU A 571 -10.53 -6.80 -4.04
N ILE A 572 -9.27 -6.76 -3.63
CA ILE A 572 -8.17 -6.16 -4.39
C ILE A 572 -7.19 -7.27 -4.78
N MET A 573 -6.86 -7.32 -6.06
CA MET A 573 -5.83 -8.21 -6.61
C MET A 573 -4.82 -7.37 -7.38
N THR A 574 -3.54 -7.48 -7.04
CA THR A 574 -2.47 -6.66 -7.63
C THR A 574 -1.34 -7.54 -8.13
N PHE A 575 -0.98 -7.39 -9.41
CA PHE A 575 0.17 -8.02 -10.06
C PHE A 575 1.27 -6.97 -10.22
N SER A 576 2.44 -7.24 -9.64
CA SER A 576 3.60 -6.35 -9.75
C SER A 576 4.58 -6.87 -10.81
N LEU A 577 4.91 -6.04 -11.80
CA LEU A 577 5.87 -6.37 -12.86
C LEU A 577 7.15 -5.55 -12.72
N ASN A 578 8.28 -6.10 -13.14
CA ASN A 578 9.52 -5.35 -13.22
C ASN A 578 9.36 -4.22 -14.25
N ASN A 579 9.88 -3.04 -13.92
CA ASN A 579 9.96 -1.92 -14.83
C ASN A 579 11.36 -1.80 -15.42
N TYR A 580 11.48 -1.14 -16.57
CA TYR A 580 12.74 -1.00 -17.27
C TYR A 580 12.84 0.39 -17.93
N PRO A 581 14.07 0.90 -18.16
CA PRO A 581 14.26 2.15 -18.89
C PRO A 581 13.66 2.11 -20.31
N PRO A 582 13.28 3.26 -20.88
CA PRO A 582 12.88 3.35 -22.27
C PRO A 582 13.97 2.81 -23.20
N GLY A 583 13.58 1.99 -24.18
CA GLY A 583 14.49 1.33 -25.13
C GLY A 583 14.95 -0.07 -24.72
N ASP A 584 14.70 -0.51 -23.49
CA ASP A 584 14.93 -1.90 -23.08
C ASP A 584 13.85 -2.82 -23.69
N PRO A 585 14.22 -3.90 -24.42
CA PRO A 585 13.24 -4.80 -25.05
C PRO A 585 12.31 -5.48 -24.02
N ARG A 586 12.74 -5.63 -22.76
CA ARG A 586 11.93 -6.21 -21.69
C ARG A 586 10.72 -5.33 -21.33
N LEU A 587 10.82 -4.01 -21.55
CA LEU A 587 9.68 -3.11 -21.36
C LEU A 587 8.57 -3.41 -22.38
N ALA A 588 8.92 -3.70 -23.63
CA ALA A 588 7.95 -4.08 -24.64
C ALA A 588 7.26 -5.40 -24.28
N GLN A 589 8.00 -6.38 -23.74
CA GLN A 589 7.44 -7.64 -23.24
C GLN A 589 6.46 -7.43 -22.08
N ALA A 590 6.80 -6.57 -21.11
CA ALA A 590 5.90 -6.20 -20.03
C ALA A 590 4.62 -5.54 -20.57
N LYS A 591 4.74 -4.58 -21.51
CA LYS A 591 3.59 -3.94 -22.16
C LYS A 591 2.74 -4.95 -22.96
N LEU A 592 3.35 -5.95 -23.60
CA LEU A 592 2.63 -7.02 -24.32
C LEU A 592 1.80 -7.88 -23.35
N TRP A 593 2.40 -8.31 -22.23
CA TRP A 593 1.69 -9.07 -21.20
C TRP A 593 0.54 -8.24 -20.58
N GLU A 594 0.76 -6.96 -20.31
CA GLU A 594 -0.28 -6.02 -19.86
C GLU A 594 -1.43 -5.91 -20.87
N GLY A 595 -1.14 -5.95 -22.17
CA GLY A 595 -2.16 -5.99 -23.22
C GLY A 595 -3.07 -7.22 -23.12
N GLY A 596 -2.48 -8.42 -22.99
CA GLY A 596 -3.24 -9.66 -22.79
C GLY A 596 -4.02 -9.66 -21.47
N PHE A 597 -3.45 -9.07 -20.40
CA PHE A 597 -4.14 -8.88 -19.12
C PHE A 597 -5.41 -8.04 -19.29
N LEU A 598 -5.35 -6.91 -20.00
CA LEU A 598 -6.51 -6.05 -20.25
C LEU A 598 -7.59 -6.77 -21.07
N GLU A 599 -7.21 -7.57 -22.07
CA GLU A 599 -8.14 -8.36 -22.88
C GLU A 599 -8.88 -9.41 -22.03
N GLU A 600 -8.16 -10.18 -21.22
CA GLU A 600 -8.77 -11.16 -20.31
C GLU A 600 -9.67 -10.49 -19.26
N MET A 601 -9.27 -9.33 -18.74
CA MET A 601 -10.10 -8.58 -17.78
C MET A 601 -11.39 -8.05 -18.42
N ARG A 602 -11.33 -7.53 -19.65
CA ARG A 602 -12.54 -7.13 -20.42
C ARG A 602 -13.43 -8.34 -20.73
N ALA A 603 -12.86 -9.51 -20.99
CA ALA A 603 -13.61 -10.73 -21.21
C ALA A 603 -14.29 -11.23 -19.92
N PHE A 604 -13.58 -11.17 -18.80
CA PHE A 604 -14.11 -11.50 -17.47
C PHE A 604 -15.25 -10.56 -17.08
N GLN A 605 -15.06 -9.24 -17.20
CA GLN A 605 -16.08 -8.23 -16.89
C GLN A 605 -17.38 -8.46 -17.67
N ARG A 606 -17.28 -8.81 -18.96
CA ARG A 606 -18.45 -9.17 -19.79
C ARG A 606 -19.13 -10.46 -19.32
N ARG A 607 -18.35 -11.47 -18.93
CA ARG A 607 -18.86 -12.78 -18.48
C ARG A 607 -19.58 -12.70 -17.13
N THR A 608 -19.08 -11.87 -16.21
CA THR A 608 -19.58 -11.78 -14.83
C THR A 608 -20.48 -10.56 -14.60
N ALA A 609 -20.96 -9.93 -15.67
CA ALA A 609 -21.88 -8.80 -15.60
C ALA A 609 -23.11 -9.15 -14.73
N GLY A 610 -23.41 -8.30 -13.75
CA GLY A 610 -24.52 -8.51 -12.80
C GLY A 610 -24.16 -9.30 -11.54
N THR A 611 -23.03 -10.04 -11.52
CA THR A 611 -22.51 -10.67 -10.30
C THR A 611 -21.45 -9.80 -9.63
N PHE A 612 -20.44 -9.40 -10.40
CA PHE A 612 -19.40 -8.49 -9.96
C PHE A 612 -19.50 -7.15 -10.69
N GLN A 613 -19.19 -6.08 -9.98
CA GLN A 613 -18.72 -4.85 -10.59
C GLN A 613 -17.19 -4.88 -10.57
N VAL A 614 -16.61 -5.00 -11.76
CA VAL A 614 -15.15 -5.15 -11.96
C VAL A 614 -14.58 -3.82 -12.42
N THR A 615 -13.56 -3.33 -11.72
CA THR A 615 -12.71 -2.22 -12.13
C THR A 615 -11.28 -2.72 -12.23
N PHE A 616 -10.53 -2.33 -13.26
CA PHE A 616 -9.16 -2.79 -13.44
C PHE A 616 -8.32 -1.71 -14.11
N MET A 617 -7.01 -1.76 -13.86
CA MET A 617 -6.03 -0.90 -14.51
C MET A 617 -4.77 -1.71 -14.82
N ALA A 618 -4.07 -1.28 -15.86
CA ALA A 618 -2.70 -1.69 -16.14
C ALA A 618 -1.83 -0.44 -16.21
N GLU A 619 -0.53 -0.55 -15.97
CA GLU A 619 0.35 0.63 -15.99
C GLU A 619 0.31 1.35 -17.36
N ARG A 620 0.20 0.61 -18.47
CA ARG A 620 0.04 1.18 -19.81
C ARG A 620 -1.33 1.81 -20.11
N SER A 621 -2.39 1.52 -19.34
CA SER A 621 -3.75 1.89 -19.73
C SER A 621 -3.97 3.40 -19.79
N LEU A 622 -3.24 4.17 -18.97
CA LEU A 622 -3.31 5.64 -19.01
C LEU A 622 -2.78 6.19 -20.34
N GLU A 623 -1.64 5.67 -20.81
CA GLU A 623 -1.03 6.06 -22.10
C GLU A 623 -1.97 5.67 -23.26
N ASP A 624 -2.49 4.44 -23.24
CA ASP A 624 -3.37 3.93 -24.31
C ASP A 624 -4.69 4.71 -24.41
N GLU A 625 -5.36 5.02 -23.29
CA GLU A 625 -6.66 5.71 -23.32
C GLU A 625 -6.54 7.18 -23.76
N ILE A 626 -5.47 7.89 -23.38
CA ILE A 626 -5.20 9.25 -23.87
C ILE A 626 -5.04 9.25 -25.39
N ASN A 627 -4.27 8.29 -25.91
CA ASN A 627 -4.03 8.17 -27.35
C ASN A 627 -5.30 7.78 -28.12
N ARG A 628 -6.12 6.88 -27.56
CA ARG A 628 -7.39 6.46 -28.17
C ARG A 628 -8.37 7.61 -28.31
N THR A 629 -8.62 8.36 -27.24
CA THR A 629 -9.50 9.55 -27.28
C THR A 629 -9.00 10.56 -28.31
N THR A 630 -7.68 10.75 -28.40
CA THR A 630 -7.12 11.67 -29.38
C THR A 630 -7.48 11.28 -30.82
N ALA A 631 -7.37 9.99 -31.14
CA ALA A 631 -7.68 9.48 -32.47
C ALA A 631 -9.18 9.56 -32.81
N GLU A 632 -10.06 9.34 -31.82
CA GLU A 632 -11.51 9.42 -31.99
C GLU A 632 -12.01 10.84 -32.28
N ASP A 633 -11.31 11.87 -31.77
CA ASP A 633 -11.67 13.26 -31.98
C ASP A 633 -11.19 13.84 -33.33
N LEU A 634 -10.19 13.21 -33.97
CA LEU A 634 -9.57 13.73 -35.20
C LEU A 634 -10.57 13.93 -36.37
N PRO A 635 -11.55 13.04 -36.62
CA PRO A 635 -12.59 13.26 -37.62
C PRO A 635 -13.52 14.44 -37.29
N ILE A 636 -13.81 14.68 -36.01
CA ILE A 636 -14.66 15.80 -35.56
C ILE A 636 -13.98 17.12 -35.94
N PHE A 637 -12.67 17.22 -35.71
CA PHE A 637 -11.90 18.37 -36.14
C PHE A 637 -11.95 18.55 -37.66
N ALA A 638 -11.82 17.48 -38.45
CA ALA A 638 -11.93 17.57 -39.91
C ALA A 638 -13.28 18.15 -40.38
N VAL A 639 -14.39 17.79 -39.73
CA VAL A 639 -15.71 18.38 -40.01
C VAL A 639 -15.74 19.86 -39.67
N SER A 640 -15.09 20.30 -38.59
CA SER A 640 -15.02 21.73 -38.25
C SER A 640 -14.33 22.58 -39.34
N TYR A 641 -13.29 22.05 -39.97
CA TYR A 641 -12.65 22.71 -41.14
C TYR A 641 -13.60 22.84 -42.32
N LEU A 642 -14.38 21.79 -42.59
CA LEU A 642 -15.38 21.82 -43.66
C LEU A 642 -16.45 22.89 -43.39
N VAL A 643 -16.94 22.99 -42.15
CA VAL A 643 -17.92 24.00 -41.76
C VAL A 643 -17.36 25.41 -41.91
N ILE A 644 -16.11 25.64 -41.49
CA ILE A 644 -15.45 26.95 -41.65
C ILE A 644 -15.22 27.27 -43.13
N PHE A 645 -14.83 26.30 -43.94
CA PHE A 645 -14.75 26.46 -45.40
C PHE A 645 -16.09 26.89 -46.02
N LEU A 646 -17.18 26.21 -45.63
CA LEU A 646 -18.53 26.55 -46.10
C LEU A 646 -18.93 27.95 -45.64
N TYR A 647 -18.68 28.29 -44.38
CA TYR A 647 -18.94 29.61 -43.83
C TYR A 647 -18.16 30.70 -44.58
N MET A 648 -16.84 30.53 -44.78
CA MET A 648 -15.99 31.45 -45.56
C MET A 648 -16.53 31.65 -46.98
N SER A 649 -16.88 30.55 -47.65
CA SER A 649 -17.34 30.56 -49.04
C SER A 649 -18.68 31.29 -49.21
N LEU A 650 -19.54 31.21 -48.19
CA LEU A 650 -20.85 31.85 -48.17
C LEU A 650 -20.74 33.31 -47.69
N ALA A 651 -20.16 33.56 -46.52
CA ALA A 651 -20.13 34.89 -45.91
C ALA A 651 -19.40 35.96 -46.74
N LEU A 652 -18.41 35.56 -47.56
CA LEU A 652 -17.70 36.46 -48.49
C LEU A 652 -18.40 36.66 -49.84
N GLY A 653 -19.54 35.99 -50.07
CA GLY A 653 -20.34 36.09 -51.29
C GLY A 653 -21.25 37.31 -51.32
N SER A 654 -21.54 37.82 -52.52
CA SER A 654 -22.47 38.92 -52.74
C SER A 654 -23.76 38.39 -53.38
N TYR A 655 -24.88 38.42 -52.65
CA TYR A 655 -26.09 37.71 -53.08
C TYR A 655 -27.15 38.62 -53.70
N ALA A 656 -27.49 38.37 -54.97
CA ALA A 656 -28.62 39.00 -55.64
C ALA A 656 -29.83 38.05 -55.83
N SER A 657 -29.61 36.73 -55.89
CA SER A 657 -30.68 35.73 -56.07
C SER A 657 -30.24 34.31 -55.68
N TRP A 658 -31.16 33.51 -55.12
CA TRP A 658 -30.92 32.11 -54.72
C TRP A 658 -30.48 31.17 -55.87
N ARG A 659 -30.88 31.45 -57.12
CA ARG A 659 -30.45 30.63 -58.28
C ARG A 659 -29.00 30.89 -58.70
N ARG A 660 -28.40 32.00 -58.26
CA ARG A 660 -27.00 32.36 -58.55
C ARG A 660 -26.04 32.04 -57.41
N LEU A 661 -26.51 31.44 -56.31
CA LEU A 661 -25.68 31.03 -55.18
C LEU A 661 -24.38 30.30 -55.57
N PRO A 662 -24.36 29.30 -56.47
CA PRO A 662 -23.11 28.62 -56.84
C PRO A 662 -22.12 29.49 -57.66
N VAL A 663 -22.58 30.61 -58.22
CA VAL A 663 -21.75 31.57 -58.98
C VAL A 663 -21.30 32.73 -58.08
N ASP A 664 -22.17 33.17 -57.18
CA ASP A 664 -21.95 34.32 -56.31
C ASP A 664 -21.15 33.95 -55.04
N ALA A 665 -21.17 32.67 -54.63
CA ALA A 665 -20.35 32.17 -53.53
C ALA A 665 -18.86 32.20 -53.87
N LYS A 666 -18.05 32.72 -52.95
CA LYS A 666 -16.59 32.84 -53.12
C LYS A 666 -15.86 31.56 -52.73
N ALA A 667 -16.25 30.43 -53.32
CA ALA A 667 -15.71 29.11 -53.01
C ALA A 667 -14.19 29.01 -53.22
N THR A 668 -13.63 29.68 -54.23
CA THR A 668 -12.18 29.71 -54.50
C THR A 668 -11.39 30.44 -53.41
N LEU A 669 -11.92 31.55 -52.90
CA LEU A 669 -11.31 32.29 -51.77
C LEU A 669 -11.44 31.50 -50.46
N GLY A 670 -12.60 30.87 -50.22
CA GLY A 670 -12.80 29.99 -49.06
C GLY A 670 -11.82 28.82 -49.07
N LEU A 671 -11.66 28.14 -50.21
CA LEU A 671 -10.72 27.02 -50.36
C LEU A 671 -9.27 27.50 -50.21
N GLY A 672 -8.92 28.61 -50.86
CA GLY A 672 -7.59 29.21 -50.77
C GLY A 672 -7.23 29.57 -49.32
N GLY A 673 -8.17 30.14 -48.57
CA GLY A 673 -7.94 30.48 -47.16
C GLY A 673 -7.68 29.27 -46.27
N VAL A 674 -8.50 28.21 -46.40
CA VAL A 674 -8.28 26.97 -45.65
C VAL A 674 -6.95 26.31 -46.03
N VAL A 675 -6.61 26.26 -47.33
CA VAL A 675 -5.35 25.67 -47.81
C VAL A 675 -4.13 26.44 -47.31
N VAL A 676 -4.19 27.78 -47.29
CA VAL A 676 -3.08 28.61 -46.77
C VAL A 676 -2.85 28.35 -45.28
N VAL A 677 -3.93 28.27 -44.49
CA VAL A 677 -3.84 27.98 -43.05
C VAL A 677 -3.25 26.58 -42.82
N LEU A 678 -3.79 25.55 -43.48
CA LEU A 678 -3.28 24.18 -43.34
C LEU A 678 -1.83 24.05 -43.82
N GLY A 679 -1.48 24.76 -44.90
CA GLY A 679 -0.12 24.87 -45.40
C GLY A 679 0.83 25.48 -44.37
N ALA A 680 0.42 26.55 -43.68
CA ALA A 680 1.21 27.17 -42.62
C ALA A 680 1.42 26.23 -41.42
N VAL A 681 0.38 25.51 -40.98
CA VAL A 681 0.45 24.54 -39.89
C VAL A 681 1.40 23.39 -40.23
N THR A 682 1.22 22.77 -41.41
CA THR A 682 2.06 21.65 -41.86
C THR A 682 3.50 22.07 -42.12
N ALA A 683 3.74 23.26 -42.68
CA ALA A 683 5.08 23.83 -42.85
C ALA A 683 5.77 24.08 -41.50
N ALA A 684 5.06 24.62 -40.51
CA ALA A 684 5.61 24.86 -39.18
C ALA A 684 5.98 23.54 -38.49
N MET A 685 5.06 22.57 -38.49
CA MET A 685 5.31 21.23 -37.92
C MET A 685 6.48 20.53 -38.62
N GLY A 686 6.55 20.58 -39.96
CA GLY A 686 7.65 20.01 -40.72
C GLY A 686 9.00 20.69 -40.44
N LEU A 687 9.03 22.00 -40.27
CA LEU A 687 10.25 22.73 -39.90
C LEU A 687 10.75 22.34 -38.50
N PHE A 688 9.87 22.24 -37.50
CA PHE A 688 10.25 21.77 -36.16
C PHE A 688 10.73 20.32 -36.17
N SER A 689 10.12 19.49 -36.99
CA SER A 689 10.54 18.11 -37.22
C SER A 689 11.95 18.03 -37.84
N TYR A 690 12.29 18.88 -38.81
CA TYR A 690 13.66 18.99 -39.33
C TYR A 690 14.69 19.38 -38.26
N LEU A 691 14.28 20.16 -37.25
CA LEU A 691 15.12 20.55 -36.13
C LEU A 691 15.22 19.45 -35.05
N GLY A 692 14.56 18.31 -35.23
CA GLY A 692 14.54 17.21 -34.27
C GLY A 692 13.73 17.52 -33.00
N VAL A 693 12.78 18.45 -33.08
CA VAL A 693 11.88 18.75 -31.96
C VAL A 693 10.69 17.79 -32.02
N PRO A 694 10.51 16.88 -31.04
CA PRO A 694 9.39 15.96 -31.04
C PRO A 694 8.07 16.73 -30.84
N SER A 695 7.00 16.21 -31.42
CA SER A 695 5.66 16.75 -31.27
C SER A 695 4.81 15.86 -30.35
N SER A 696 3.67 16.37 -29.90
CA SER A 696 2.71 15.62 -29.10
C SER A 696 1.35 15.54 -29.80
N LEU A 697 0.53 14.59 -29.36
CA LEU A 697 -0.84 14.45 -29.84
C LEU A 697 -1.69 15.71 -29.55
N VAL A 698 -1.43 16.40 -28.44
CA VAL A 698 -2.10 17.67 -28.08
C VAL A 698 -1.78 18.78 -29.10
N VAL A 699 -0.53 18.86 -29.56
CA VAL A 699 -0.12 19.84 -30.58
C VAL A 699 -0.84 19.58 -31.90
N LEU A 700 -0.95 18.31 -32.32
CA LEU A 700 -1.67 17.92 -33.54
C LEU A 700 -3.16 18.26 -33.49
N GLN A 701 -3.78 18.25 -32.31
CA GLN A 701 -5.20 18.59 -32.16
C GLN A 701 -5.46 20.10 -32.06
N VAL A 702 -4.73 20.80 -31.18
CA VAL A 702 -5.09 22.16 -30.77
C VAL A 702 -4.52 23.22 -31.70
N VAL A 703 -3.29 23.05 -32.17
CA VAL A 703 -2.60 24.07 -32.98
C VAL A 703 -3.32 24.37 -34.29
N PRO A 704 -3.75 23.36 -35.08
CA PRO A 704 -4.45 23.64 -36.34
C PRO A 704 -5.70 24.51 -36.13
N PHE A 705 -6.49 24.22 -35.10
CA PHE A 705 -7.72 24.96 -34.79
C PHE A 705 -7.45 26.41 -34.39
N LEU A 706 -6.46 26.65 -33.51
CA LEU A 706 -6.08 28.01 -33.11
C LEU A 706 -5.57 28.83 -34.29
N VAL A 707 -4.74 28.23 -35.15
CA VAL A 707 -4.18 28.92 -36.32
C VAL A 707 -5.28 29.20 -37.36
N LEU A 708 -6.25 28.31 -37.53
CA LEU A 708 -7.41 28.56 -38.39
C LEU A 708 -8.24 29.74 -37.91
N ALA A 709 -8.53 29.83 -36.61
CA ALA A 709 -9.34 30.91 -36.06
C ALA A 709 -8.71 32.29 -36.34
N VAL A 710 -7.40 32.43 -36.13
CA VAL A 710 -6.67 33.68 -36.40
C VAL A 710 -6.47 33.92 -37.89
N GLY A 711 -6.14 32.86 -38.65
CA GLY A 711 -5.86 32.95 -40.08
C GLY A 711 -7.09 33.32 -40.90
N ALA A 712 -8.25 32.73 -40.60
CA ALA A 712 -9.51 33.02 -41.28
C ALA A 712 -9.95 34.47 -41.07
N ASP A 713 -9.80 35.03 -39.86
CA ASP A 713 -10.17 36.41 -39.54
C ASP A 713 -9.41 37.44 -40.38
N ASN A 714 -8.09 37.29 -40.50
CA ASN A 714 -7.26 38.16 -41.33
C ASN A 714 -7.69 38.15 -42.81
N ILE A 715 -8.05 36.97 -43.34
CA ILE A 715 -8.51 36.82 -44.72
C ILE A 715 -9.89 37.47 -44.89
N PHE A 716 -10.79 37.27 -43.91
CA PHE A 716 -12.11 37.90 -43.90
C PHE A 716 -12.01 39.42 -43.95
N ILE A 717 -11.22 40.03 -43.06
CA ILE A 717 -11.05 41.49 -42.98
C ILE A 717 -10.49 42.03 -44.31
N LEU A 718 -9.46 41.38 -44.86
CA LEU A 718 -8.84 41.82 -46.12
C LEU A 718 -9.83 41.77 -47.31
N VAL A 719 -10.62 40.70 -47.42
CA VAL A 719 -11.57 40.53 -48.53
C VAL A 719 -12.77 41.47 -48.37
N LEU A 720 -13.28 41.67 -47.15
CA LEU A 720 -14.40 42.57 -46.90
C LEU A 720 -14.02 44.04 -47.18
N GLU A 721 -12.82 44.46 -46.77
CA GLU A 721 -12.33 45.82 -47.06
C GLU A 721 -12.12 46.02 -48.58
N TYR A 722 -11.66 44.99 -49.29
CA TYR A 722 -11.54 45.04 -50.75
C TYR A 722 -12.91 45.13 -51.46
N GLN A 723 -13.96 44.55 -50.86
CA GLN A 723 -15.33 44.61 -51.39
C GLN A 723 -16.10 45.87 -50.95
N ALA A 724 -15.63 46.57 -49.92
CA ALA A 724 -16.27 47.78 -49.41
C ALA A 724 -16.22 48.88 -50.50
N PRO A 725 -17.36 49.54 -50.79
CA PRO A 725 -17.48 50.49 -51.90
C PRO A 725 -16.73 51.80 -51.71
#